data_AF-A0A8H4J362-F1
#
_entry.id   AF-A0A8H4J362-F1
#
_cell.length_a   1.000
_cell.length_b   1.000
_cell.length_c   1.000
_cell.angle_alpha   90.00
_cell.angle_beta   90.00
_cell.angle_gamma   90.00
#
_symmetry.space_group_name_H-M   'P 1'
#
loop_
_entity.id
_entity.type
_entity.pdbx_description
1 polymer ?
#
loop_
_entity_poly.entity_id
_entity_poly.type
_entity_poly.pdbx_seq_one_letter_code
_entity_poly.pdbx_strand_id
1 'polypeptide(L)'
;MSAGKFATALLTAALVGTAPTHAVSFTPVESPNIDISELGRVALAGNFDALSIYEWVGQEQNTYLTNGSQAVLGRFPNGAFTNVAIGDANIEAMCAFVQDGTLAGIVIGGNFTSLGDVETQGVALFNPNTSAITALEGLNGNVKSLYCDSDSGTVYVGGSFSAANSTNAIAWVDGWTNLPFAGFNGPVSSIVKSPDGHIIFGGSFDGLGNTTTPKQKDQQVIPLGSANISATASSSQSGFSNPENIVCKDGQGGSGNVWLLEDNSPGSWLAEFGFGFQPTKLRLYNTNQDGRGTRTWRYTALPDGGIMNFTHVDSEGNNITCDARCPLPSGNTSYQDFHFVNRVGMNSFRIDISEWYGDGGGLAGIELFQDDIYAYAINDFNQPTCGSGSMSAAATATGPWESHPSVNSSSEWLTATFPLGETINGSSASVVFQPNVQQSGNYTVRLYTPGCYLDDSCSSRGQVNITGSVRNGTSTASAPISTTLFQTNYYDKYDTIYYGYVDAISGSYRPSITLTPANGQSGPLTVVAQRVRFELMSGTSGGLNGLFEYNPDLATVDDDFSASIIDTAGTELSDTAGINTMVTDDRAIYVGGNFSNSNYSYIFAIRDNTTVSLADGGLDSEVRALYLNGTNLYVGGNFSKTATGDVAGLNGVALYSTSDNTWSALGAGINGSVSHIVPLSVNLTSDGPEDVIALSGDITGVQEFGDNKTFPVEGVALWSPSRGNWVHNLDVQTIAVSGQLTAWTEVPDLDPLYAGAVSSQALEASGAVGLINSKQLGLQRYPISIEPQAESTSSLTKRSTSNQNVTGVVTGLVFEQNNLNITIIGGHFAATGSDGSEINNLLFVNTSNSNQVTGLGDQLDASATIVTLATQEADSTLWVGGRFTGNASGTSLNGLFSYSLASSDFSATQPQALDRSEGEVSVNAVAPRPDSDDIYVGGEFDSAGAFGCPALCVYATDRGQWVTPGSGLSGTVSSMLWVTQNDLILGGNLTVDDNTTALVSYTAKNSKFTTLPGSEQVPGPVDAITAANSDGTQYWVAGTASNGSAFVMLTGKSTDDWISVGQDLGEGSVVRGLQVFSVSENHDSSDNIDKDKILMVLGELNLPGFGNASAVIYNGTDFQPFILSTTASNGQGSLSQVFVEKPQNVFRSSGGNLALGLVVLIALAISLALIMLLVVAGIAAERIRRAREGYVPAPTQMGDKNANMSRIPPEHILGNLDNPGGPERL
;
A
#
# COMPACT_ATOMS: atom_id res chain seq x y z
N MET A 1 -65.10 3.23 -14.12
CA MET A 1 -63.82 3.23 -13.35
C MET A 1 -62.71 3.47 -14.36
N SER A 2 -61.71 4.30 -14.05
CA SER A 2 -60.74 4.80 -15.04
C SER A 2 -59.51 3.89 -15.22
N ALA A 3 -58.84 4.02 -16.36
CA ALA A 3 -57.68 3.22 -16.76
C ALA A 3 -56.46 3.34 -15.82
N GLY A 4 -56.39 4.40 -15.00
CA GLY A 4 -55.23 4.67 -14.13
C GLY A 4 -54.87 3.56 -13.14
N LYS A 5 -55.83 2.69 -12.76
CA LYS A 5 -55.57 1.54 -11.88
C LYS A 5 -54.92 0.32 -12.56
N PHE A 6 -54.96 0.23 -13.89
CA PHE A 6 -54.27 -0.86 -14.61
C PHE A 6 -52.80 -0.49 -14.87
N ALA A 7 -52.51 0.79 -15.12
CA ALA A 7 -51.15 1.29 -15.26
C ALA A 7 -50.32 1.13 -13.97
N THR A 8 -50.90 1.40 -12.80
CA THR A 8 -50.20 1.23 -11.50
C THR A 8 -49.89 -0.23 -11.19
N ALA A 9 -50.74 -1.17 -11.59
CA ALA A 9 -50.49 -2.61 -11.43
C ALA A 9 -49.39 -3.12 -12.38
N LEU A 10 -49.29 -2.56 -13.59
CA LEU A 10 -48.23 -2.91 -14.54
C LEU A 10 -46.86 -2.33 -14.15
N LEU A 11 -46.78 -1.10 -13.62
CA LEU A 11 -45.51 -0.57 -13.11
C LEU A 11 -45.01 -1.32 -11.87
N THR A 12 -45.89 -1.75 -10.96
CA THR A 12 -45.48 -2.51 -9.77
C THR A 12 -45.13 -3.97 -10.06
N ALA A 13 -45.71 -4.57 -11.11
CA ALA A 13 -45.31 -5.90 -11.59
C ALA A 13 -43.98 -5.89 -12.39
N ALA A 14 -43.54 -4.73 -12.91
CA ALA A 14 -42.29 -4.59 -13.65
C ALA A 14 -41.06 -4.34 -12.73
N LEU A 15 -41.27 -4.13 -11.43
CA LEU A 15 -40.23 -3.85 -10.42
C LEU A 15 -39.95 -5.05 -9.49
N VAL A 16 -40.47 -6.23 -9.80
CA VAL A 16 -40.22 -7.49 -9.07
C VAL A 16 -39.83 -8.56 -10.08
N GLY A 17 -38.60 -8.48 -10.60
CA GLY A 17 -38.13 -9.35 -11.68
C GLY A 17 -36.68 -9.14 -12.13
N THR A 18 -36.09 -7.97 -11.87
CA THR A 18 -34.63 -7.81 -11.88
C THR A 18 -34.07 -8.39 -10.59
N ALA A 19 -33.18 -9.38 -10.70
CA ALA A 19 -32.26 -9.67 -9.59
C ALA A 19 -31.42 -8.40 -9.33
N PRO A 20 -31.13 -8.03 -8.08
CA PRO A 20 -30.18 -6.95 -7.82
C PRO A 20 -28.80 -7.37 -8.34
N THR A 21 -28.27 -6.58 -9.28
CA THR A 21 -26.89 -6.66 -9.75
C THR A 21 -25.97 -6.16 -8.63
N HIS A 22 -25.70 -7.03 -7.67
CA HIS A 22 -24.76 -6.77 -6.58
C HIS A 22 -23.34 -6.80 -7.14
N ALA A 23 -22.86 -5.65 -7.62
CA ALA A 23 -21.44 -5.36 -7.72
C ALA A 23 -20.77 -5.41 -6.32
N VAL A 24 -19.45 -5.18 -6.27
CA VAL A 24 -18.80 -4.66 -5.05
C VAL A 24 -19.38 -3.26 -4.76
N SER A 25 -20.53 -3.23 -4.08
CA SER A 25 -21.31 -2.01 -3.89
C SER A 25 -20.90 -1.28 -2.62
N PHE A 26 -20.02 -0.30 -2.75
CA PHE A 26 -19.62 0.57 -1.64
C PHE A 26 -20.83 1.34 -1.09
N THR A 27 -20.91 1.46 0.24
CA THR A 27 -21.97 2.24 0.90
C THR A 27 -21.50 3.67 1.10
N PRO A 28 -22.20 4.70 0.58
CA PRO A 28 -21.81 6.08 0.78
C PRO A 28 -22.06 6.52 2.22
N VAL A 29 -21.18 7.37 2.72
CA VAL A 29 -21.26 7.99 4.05
C VAL A 29 -22.16 9.23 3.98
N GLU A 30 -22.88 9.55 5.06
CA GLU A 30 -23.66 10.79 5.12
C GLU A 30 -22.71 12.00 5.16
N SER A 31 -22.97 13.00 4.32
CA SER A 31 -22.09 14.17 4.22
C SER A 31 -22.19 15.03 5.49
N PRO A 32 -21.07 15.54 6.05
CA PRO A 32 -21.09 16.41 7.24
C PRO A 32 -21.70 17.80 6.98
N ASN A 33 -22.23 18.07 5.76
CA ASN A 33 -23.03 19.25 5.41
C ASN A 33 -22.37 20.62 5.70
N ILE A 34 -21.03 20.66 5.77
CA ILE A 34 -20.19 21.84 6.05
C ILE A 34 -20.56 23.02 5.12
N ASP A 35 -20.97 24.14 5.71
CA ASP A 35 -21.24 25.39 4.99
C ASP A 35 -20.00 26.29 5.00
N ILE A 36 -19.34 26.39 3.84
CA ILE A 36 -18.19 27.30 3.59
C ILE A 36 -18.59 28.60 2.86
N SER A 37 -19.87 28.80 2.55
CA SER A 37 -20.31 29.82 1.57
C SER A 37 -20.02 31.26 1.99
N GLU A 38 -20.06 31.55 3.29
CA GLU A 38 -19.70 32.86 3.86
C GLU A 38 -18.19 33.04 4.09
N LEU A 39 -17.36 32.00 3.98
CA LEU A 39 -15.94 32.03 4.38
C LEU A 39 -14.97 32.52 3.27
N GLY A 40 -15.46 32.63 2.03
CA GLY A 40 -14.62 32.90 0.86
C GLY A 40 -13.86 31.65 0.42
N ARG A 41 -12.57 31.79 0.05
CA ARG A 41 -11.68 30.62 -0.06
C ARG A 41 -11.47 29.98 1.31
N VAL A 42 -11.52 28.65 1.33
CA VAL A 42 -11.16 27.80 2.47
C VAL A 42 -10.07 26.84 2.01
N ALA A 43 -9.05 26.61 2.83
CA ALA A 43 -7.98 25.67 2.54
C ALA A 43 -7.52 24.94 3.81
N LEU A 44 -6.99 23.74 3.60
CA LEU A 44 -6.37 22.89 4.60
C LEU A 44 -4.86 22.88 4.37
N ALA A 45 -4.09 22.99 5.45
CA ALA A 45 -2.64 22.92 5.50
C ALA A 45 -2.20 21.67 6.28
N GLY A 46 -1.03 21.10 5.96
CA GLY A 46 -0.51 19.93 6.65
C GLY A 46 0.77 19.31 6.07
N ASN A 47 1.11 18.13 6.57
CA ASN A 47 2.16 17.26 6.04
C ASN A 47 1.52 16.07 5.33
N PHE A 48 1.33 16.20 4.02
CA PHE A 48 0.72 15.18 3.16
C PHE A 48 1.15 15.43 1.71
N ASP A 49 1.07 14.40 0.88
CA ASP A 49 1.29 14.44 -0.57
C ASP A 49 0.06 13.97 -1.36
N ALA A 50 -0.86 13.27 -0.69
CA ALA A 50 -2.13 12.84 -1.27
C ALA A 50 -3.24 12.80 -0.20
N LEU A 51 -4.49 13.08 -0.61
CA LEU A 51 -5.63 13.06 0.30
C LEU A 51 -6.98 12.73 -0.36
N SER A 52 -7.96 12.35 0.45
CA SER A 52 -9.37 12.20 0.06
C SER A 52 -10.31 12.72 1.14
N ILE A 53 -11.56 13.01 0.74
CA ILE A 53 -12.68 13.11 1.69
C ILE A 53 -13.15 11.67 1.95
N TYR A 54 -13.49 11.36 3.20
CA TYR A 54 -14.15 10.12 3.58
C TYR A 54 -15.61 10.15 3.07
N GLU A 55 -15.85 9.46 1.96
CA GLU A 55 -17.12 9.42 1.22
C GLU A 55 -17.78 8.03 1.25
N TRP A 56 -17.02 6.96 1.49
CA TRP A 56 -17.47 5.56 1.38
C TRP A 56 -17.00 4.70 2.54
N VAL A 57 -17.89 3.86 3.07
CA VAL A 57 -17.57 2.91 4.15
C VAL A 57 -16.49 1.94 3.68
N GLY A 58 -15.39 1.85 4.42
CA GLY A 58 -14.21 1.05 4.09
C GLY A 58 -13.08 1.85 3.39
N GLN A 59 -13.23 3.16 3.20
CA GLN A 59 -12.08 4.02 2.88
C GLN A 59 -11.14 4.15 4.08
N GLU A 60 -9.84 4.04 3.81
CA GLU A 60 -8.76 4.02 4.81
C GLU A 60 -7.58 4.87 4.31
N GLN A 61 -6.77 5.42 5.24
CA GLN A 61 -5.46 6.02 4.92
C GLN A 61 -4.30 5.08 5.24
N ASN A 62 -4.57 3.78 5.25
CA ASN A 62 -3.57 2.78 5.61
C ASN A 62 -2.45 2.71 4.57
N THR A 63 -1.26 2.43 5.09
CA THR A 63 -0.03 2.26 4.32
C THR A 63 -0.11 0.92 3.57
N TYR A 64 0.53 0.83 2.40
CA TYR A 64 0.49 -0.42 1.63
C TYR A 64 1.31 -1.52 2.32
N LEU A 65 0.92 -2.77 2.08
CA LEU A 65 1.53 -3.95 2.68
C LEU A 65 3.00 -4.10 2.25
N THR A 66 3.93 -3.88 3.18
CA THR A 66 5.39 -3.94 2.97
C THR A 66 5.99 -5.33 3.24
N ASN A 67 5.19 -6.28 3.71
CA ASN A 67 5.58 -7.62 4.15
C ASN A 67 5.47 -8.69 3.04
N GLY A 68 5.24 -8.28 1.79
CA GLY A 68 5.05 -9.17 0.64
C GLY A 68 3.64 -9.72 0.46
N SER A 69 2.72 -9.48 1.40
CA SER A 69 1.30 -9.77 1.23
C SER A 69 0.68 -8.81 0.21
N GLN A 70 -0.30 -9.27 -0.58
CA GLN A 70 -0.97 -8.48 -1.62
C GLN A 70 -2.46 -8.74 -1.61
N ALA A 71 -3.27 -7.75 -2.00
CA ALA A 71 -4.72 -7.84 -2.00
C ALA A 71 -5.30 -7.90 -3.42
N VAL A 72 -6.50 -8.49 -3.51
CA VAL A 72 -7.48 -8.16 -4.54
C VAL A 72 -8.03 -6.78 -4.21
N LEU A 73 -8.01 -5.89 -5.19
CA LEU A 73 -8.31 -4.47 -5.06
C LEU A 73 -9.56 -4.09 -5.85
N GLY A 74 -10.51 -3.47 -5.16
CA GLY A 74 -11.62 -2.74 -5.77
C GLY A 74 -11.28 -1.25 -5.88
N ARG A 75 -12.10 -0.47 -6.60
CA ARG A 75 -11.99 0.99 -6.67
C ARG A 75 -13.29 1.67 -6.27
N PHE A 76 -13.20 2.66 -5.39
CA PHE A 76 -14.32 3.53 -5.06
C PHE A 76 -14.71 4.41 -6.26
N PRO A 77 -15.94 4.96 -6.31
CA PRO A 77 -16.36 5.90 -7.36
C PRO A 77 -15.54 7.20 -7.45
N ASN A 78 -14.77 7.56 -6.40
CA ASN A 78 -13.81 8.67 -6.43
C ASN A 78 -12.42 8.27 -6.97
N GLY A 79 -12.25 7.01 -7.39
CA GLY A 79 -11.10 6.47 -8.10
C GLY A 79 -10.03 5.79 -7.23
N ALA A 80 -10.05 6.00 -5.91
CA ALA A 80 -9.11 5.38 -4.97
C ALA A 80 -9.38 3.87 -4.79
N PHE A 81 -8.35 3.10 -4.44
CA PHE A 81 -8.41 1.66 -4.23
C PHE A 81 -8.83 1.25 -2.81
N THR A 82 -9.24 0.00 -2.63
CA THR A 82 -9.47 -0.64 -1.32
C THR A 82 -9.21 -2.14 -1.36
N ASN A 83 -8.78 -2.69 -0.24
CA ASN A 83 -8.48 -4.10 -0.04
C ASN A 83 -9.77 -4.92 0.10
N VAL A 84 -10.11 -5.73 -0.93
CA VAL A 84 -11.33 -6.55 -0.95
C VAL A 84 -11.07 -7.97 -0.43
N ALA A 85 -9.87 -8.51 -0.67
CA ALA A 85 -9.40 -9.77 -0.08
C ALA A 85 -7.87 -9.77 -0.03
N ILE A 86 -7.26 -9.90 1.15
CA ILE A 86 -5.79 -9.93 1.31
C ILE A 86 -5.28 -11.37 1.20
N GLY A 87 -4.28 -11.61 0.37
CA GLY A 87 -3.49 -12.84 0.33
C GLY A 87 -2.16 -12.68 1.07
N ASP A 88 -1.70 -13.75 1.72
CA ASP A 88 -0.50 -13.70 2.56
C ASP A 88 0.81 -13.45 1.78
N ALA A 89 0.81 -13.64 0.47
CA ALA A 89 1.91 -13.30 -0.44
C ALA A 89 1.40 -12.82 -1.83
N ASN A 90 2.31 -12.64 -2.78
CA ASN A 90 2.04 -12.10 -4.12
C ASN A 90 0.85 -12.75 -4.87
N ILE A 91 0.08 -11.90 -5.56
CA ILE A 91 -0.87 -12.28 -6.62
C ILE A 91 -0.20 -11.95 -7.96
N GLU A 92 -0.05 -12.93 -8.86
CA GLU A 92 0.64 -12.78 -10.15
C GLU A 92 -0.31 -12.74 -11.35
N ALA A 93 -1.52 -13.32 -11.26
CA ALA A 93 -2.48 -13.38 -12.37
C ALA A 93 -3.95 -13.32 -11.92
N MET A 94 -4.83 -12.80 -12.78
CA MET A 94 -6.29 -12.80 -12.61
C MET A 94 -6.98 -13.02 -13.97
N CYS A 95 -8.08 -13.78 -14.01
CA CYS A 95 -8.99 -13.76 -15.17
C CYS A 95 -10.45 -14.06 -14.79
N ALA A 96 -11.39 -13.44 -15.51
CA ALA A 96 -12.82 -13.72 -15.38
C ALA A 96 -13.18 -15.08 -15.99
N PHE A 97 -13.59 -16.03 -15.14
CA PHE A 97 -14.02 -17.37 -15.55
C PHE A 97 -15.51 -17.36 -15.91
N VAL A 98 -15.79 -17.47 -17.20
CA VAL A 98 -17.14 -17.51 -17.77
C VAL A 98 -17.44 -18.91 -18.29
N GLN A 99 -18.56 -19.49 -17.85
CA GLN A 99 -19.05 -20.82 -18.26
C GLN A 99 -20.50 -20.67 -18.77
N ASP A 100 -20.82 -21.25 -19.93
CA ASP A 100 -22.12 -21.10 -20.61
C ASP A 100 -22.61 -19.62 -20.74
N GLY A 101 -21.67 -18.69 -20.94
CA GLY A 101 -21.96 -17.24 -21.02
C GLY A 101 -22.33 -16.57 -19.69
N THR A 102 -22.13 -17.24 -18.55
CA THR A 102 -22.36 -16.72 -17.20
C THR A 102 -21.04 -16.63 -16.44
N LEU A 103 -20.80 -15.52 -15.73
CA LEU A 103 -19.64 -15.37 -14.85
C LEU A 103 -19.73 -16.33 -13.65
N ALA A 104 -18.84 -17.32 -13.58
CA ALA A 104 -18.72 -18.25 -12.46
C ALA A 104 -17.88 -17.64 -11.31
N GLY A 105 -16.92 -16.76 -11.65
CA GLY A 105 -16.11 -15.99 -10.71
C GLY A 105 -14.85 -15.45 -11.37
N ILE A 106 -13.94 -14.90 -10.57
CA ILE A 106 -12.59 -14.50 -10.98
C ILE A 106 -11.62 -15.56 -10.47
N VAL A 107 -10.85 -16.19 -11.35
CA VAL A 107 -9.73 -17.04 -10.93
C VAL A 107 -8.54 -16.13 -10.66
N ILE A 108 -7.92 -16.32 -9.49
CA ILE A 108 -6.78 -15.56 -8.99
C ILE A 108 -5.63 -16.54 -8.80
N GLY A 109 -4.46 -16.20 -9.32
CA GLY A 109 -3.23 -17.00 -9.23
C GLY A 109 -2.08 -16.22 -8.62
N GLY A 110 -1.21 -16.88 -7.87
CA GLY A 110 -0.02 -16.28 -7.28
C GLY A 110 0.82 -17.25 -6.46
N ASN A 111 1.50 -16.71 -5.45
CA ASN A 111 2.41 -17.44 -4.55
C ASN A 111 1.95 -17.42 -3.08
N PHE A 112 0.65 -17.14 -2.86
CA PHE A 112 -0.01 -17.12 -1.57
C PHE A 112 -0.40 -18.53 -1.08
N THR A 113 -0.52 -18.70 0.23
CA THR A 113 -1.06 -19.92 0.87
C THR A 113 -2.44 -19.70 1.51
N SER A 114 -2.90 -18.45 1.56
CA SER A 114 -4.25 -18.05 1.90
C SER A 114 -4.72 -16.86 1.06
N LEU A 115 -6.04 -16.74 0.90
CA LEU A 115 -6.68 -15.54 0.35
C LEU A 115 -7.93 -15.23 1.19
N GLY A 116 -7.97 -14.04 1.79
CA GLY A 116 -8.85 -13.77 2.93
C GLY A 116 -8.64 -14.78 4.05
N ASP A 117 -9.72 -15.19 4.70
CA ASP A 117 -9.70 -16.23 5.75
C ASP A 117 -9.65 -17.68 5.20
N VAL A 118 -9.35 -17.89 3.91
CA VAL A 118 -9.40 -19.20 3.24
C VAL A 118 -7.99 -19.72 2.95
N GLU A 119 -7.63 -20.87 3.52
CA GLU A 119 -6.43 -21.64 3.13
C GLU A 119 -6.59 -22.13 1.68
N THR A 120 -5.69 -21.71 0.78
CA THR A 120 -5.65 -22.18 -0.61
C THR A 120 -4.30 -21.87 -1.25
N GLN A 121 -3.72 -22.85 -1.92
CA GLN A 121 -2.31 -22.85 -2.33
C GLN A 121 -2.16 -22.35 -3.77
N GLY A 122 -1.66 -21.11 -3.92
CA GLY A 122 -1.30 -20.48 -5.19
C GLY A 122 -2.45 -20.12 -6.13
N VAL A 123 -3.69 -20.57 -5.87
CA VAL A 123 -4.85 -20.31 -6.72
C VAL A 123 -6.16 -20.29 -5.92
N ALA A 124 -7.10 -19.45 -6.33
CA ALA A 124 -8.43 -19.30 -5.73
C ALA A 124 -9.50 -18.89 -6.76
N LEU A 125 -10.78 -19.13 -6.45
CA LEU A 125 -11.92 -18.55 -7.17
C LEU A 125 -12.63 -17.53 -6.27
N PHE A 126 -12.73 -16.28 -6.72
CA PHE A 126 -13.36 -15.17 -6.03
C PHE A 126 -14.69 -14.78 -6.69
N ASN A 127 -15.74 -14.58 -5.90
CA ASN A 127 -17.04 -14.11 -6.38
C ASN A 127 -17.15 -12.58 -6.21
N PRO A 128 -17.12 -11.78 -7.29
CA PRO A 128 -17.14 -10.32 -7.21
C PRO A 128 -18.49 -9.75 -6.72
N ASN A 129 -19.54 -10.57 -6.63
CA ASN A 129 -20.85 -10.14 -6.18
C ASN A 129 -21.09 -10.31 -4.68
N THR A 130 -20.24 -11.08 -4.00
CA THR A 130 -20.40 -11.42 -2.57
C THR A 130 -19.09 -11.40 -1.79
N SER A 131 -17.98 -11.01 -2.43
CA SER A 131 -16.60 -11.13 -1.94
C SER A 131 -16.22 -12.52 -1.39
N ALA A 132 -16.92 -13.57 -1.82
CA ALA A 132 -16.71 -14.92 -1.29
C ALA A 132 -15.58 -15.63 -2.03
N ILE A 133 -14.74 -16.34 -1.28
CA ILE A 133 -13.54 -17.02 -1.79
C ILE A 133 -13.75 -18.53 -1.69
N THR A 134 -13.39 -19.24 -2.75
CA THR A 134 -13.44 -20.71 -2.83
C THR A 134 -12.04 -21.24 -3.16
N ALA A 135 -11.53 -22.14 -2.32
CA ALA A 135 -10.26 -22.81 -2.55
C ALA A 135 -10.34 -23.76 -3.76
N LEU A 136 -9.30 -23.79 -4.59
CA LEU A 136 -9.18 -24.75 -5.70
C LEU A 136 -8.15 -25.84 -5.32
N GLU A 137 -8.50 -26.63 -4.31
CA GLU A 137 -7.64 -27.67 -3.71
C GLU A 137 -6.99 -28.62 -4.74
N GLY A 138 -5.76 -29.06 -4.47
CA GLY A 138 -5.06 -30.07 -5.27
C GLY A 138 -3.91 -29.55 -6.15
N LEU A 139 -3.71 -28.23 -6.19
CA LEU A 139 -2.49 -27.59 -6.69
C LEU A 139 -1.55 -27.29 -5.50
N ASN A 140 -0.23 -27.39 -5.72
CA ASN A 140 0.79 -26.95 -4.77
C ASN A 140 1.96 -26.30 -5.54
N GLY A 141 2.30 -25.06 -5.17
CA GLY A 141 3.27 -24.21 -5.86
C GLY A 141 2.69 -22.85 -6.27
N ASN A 142 3.42 -22.13 -7.12
CA ASN A 142 3.06 -20.78 -7.58
C ASN A 142 2.33 -20.84 -8.94
N VAL A 143 1.20 -20.13 -9.09
CA VAL A 143 0.54 -19.87 -10.38
C VAL A 143 0.90 -18.47 -10.89
N LYS A 144 1.58 -18.41 -12.03
CA LYS A 144 2.09 -17.18 -12.65
C LYS A 144 1.22 -16.65 -13.78
N SER A 145 0.45 -17.53 -14.41
CA SER A 145 -0.34 -17.20 -15.61
C SER A 145 -1.67 -17.93 -15.62
N LEU A 146 -2.69 -17.24 -16.11
CA LEU A 146 -4.05 -17.74 -16.24
C LEU A 146 -4.60 -17.28 -17.59
N TYR A 147 -5.20 -18.21 -18.34
CA TYR A 147 -5.98 -17.88 -19.52
C TYR A 147 -7.38 -18.50 -19.40
N CYS A 148 -8.38 -17.67 -19.12
CA CYS A 148 -9.79 -18.06 -19.06
C CYS A 148 -10.38 -18.05 -20.48
N ASP A 149 -10.51 -19.21 -21.10
CA ASP A 149 -11.13 -19.35 -22.42
C ASP A 149 -12.66 -19.40 -22.33
N SER A 150 -13.31 -18.25 -22.54
CA SER A 150 -14.77 -18.13 -22.51
C SER A 150 -15.50 -18.87 -23.64
N ASP A 151 -14.82 -19.27 -24.72
CA ASP A 151 -15.43 -20.06 -25.80
C ASP A 151 -15.67 -21.53 -25.38
N SER A 152 -14.74 -22.08 -24.60
CA SER A 152 -14.77 -23.50 -24.17
C SER A 152 -15.16 -23.70 -22.70
N GLY A 153 -15.19 -22.63 -21.89
CA GLY A 153 -15.39 -22.73 -20.44
C GLY A 153 -14.20 -23.37 -19.73
N THR A 154 -12.98 -23.18 -20.25
CA THR A 154 -11.75 -23.79 -19.72
C THR A 154 -10.80 -22.71 -19.20
N VAL A 155 -10.25 -22.88 -18.00
CA VAL A 155 -9.15 -22.05 -17.50
C VAL A 155 -7.83 -22.81 -17.63
N TYR A 156 -6.93 -22.30 -18.46
CA TYR A 156 -5.57 -22.81 -18.56
C TYR A 156 -4.69 -22.13 -17.50
N VAL A 157 -4.01 -22.94 -16.68
CA VAL A 157 -3.26 -22.49 -15.50
C VAL A 157 -1.79 -22.82 -15.72
N GLY A 158 -0.90 -21.82 -15.58
CA GLY A 158 0.54 -21.94 -15.78
C GLY A 158 1.35 -21.36 -14.62
N GLY A 159 2.48 -21.96 -14.28
CA GLY A 159 3.31 -21.50 -13.16
C GLY A 159 4.45 -22.46 -12.82
N SER A 160 4.85 -22.50 -11.54
CA SER A 160 5.82 -23.46 -10.99
C SER A 160 5.15 -24.32 -9.91
N PHE A 161 4.34 -25.29 -10.34
CA PHE A 161 3.48 -26.09 -9.48
C PHE A 161 3.47 -27.58 -9.88
N SER A 162 2.97 -28.41 -8.96
CA SER A 162 2.55 -29.78 -9.23
C SER A 162 1.07 -29.95 -8.87
N ALA A 163 0.27 -30.49 -9.78
CA ALA A 163 -1.16 -30.71 -9.58
C ALA A 163 -1.61 -32.01 -10.27
N ALA A 164 -2.37 -32.85 -9.57
CA ALA A 164 -2.77 -34.18 -10.04
C ALA A 164 -1.59 -35.04 -10.59
N ASN A 165 -1.50 -35.24 -11.91
CA ASN A 165 -0.37 -35.92 -12.58
C ASN A 165 0.36 -34.99 -13.58
N SER A 166 0.24 -33.68 -13.40
CA SER A 166 0.74 -32.63 -14.30
C SER A 166 1.72 -31.71 -13.57
N THR A 167 2.72 -31.18 -14.29
CA THR A 167 3.68 -30.20 -13.75
C THR A 167 3.63 -28.89 -14.54
N ASN A 168 3.63 -27.77 -13.84
CA ASN A 168 3.77 -26.39 -14.36
C ASN A 168 2.68 -25.87 -15.32
N ALA A 169 1.86 -26.75 -15.90
CA ALA A 169 0.62 -26.42 -16.60
C ALA A 169 -0.49 -27.46 -16.34
N ILE A 170 -1.73 -26.99 -16.23
CA ILE A 170 -2.94 -27.83 -16.09
C ILE A 170 -4.18 -27.04 -16.58
N ALA A 171 -5.30 -27.71 -16.81
CA ALA A 171 -6.59 -27.07 -17.10
C ALA A 171 -7.57 -27.23 -15.93
N TRP A 172 -8.47 -26.25 -15.78
CA TRP A 172 -9.67 -26.34 -14.94
C TRP A 172 -10.92 -26.20 -15.82
N VAL A 173 -11.87 -27.13 -15.67
CA VAL A 173 -13.21 -27.05 -16.30
C VAL A 173 -14.27 -27.16 -15.19
N ASP A 174 -14.73 -28.38 -14.88
CA ASP A 174 -15.51 -28.68 -13.67
C ASP A 174 -14.59 -29.17 -12.52
N GLY A 175 -13.29 -28.89 -12.62
CA GLY A 175 -12.23 -29.43 -11.76
C GLY A 175 -10.90 -29.61 -12.51
N TRP A 176 -9.84 -29.97 -11.76
CA TRP A 176 -8.49 -30.18 -12.31
C TRP A 176 -8.43 -31.30 -13.35
N THR A 177 -8.02 -30.92 -14.56
CA THR A 177 -7.94 -31.78 -15.74
C THR A 177 -6.52 -31.74 -16.30
N ASN A 178 -5.84 -32.88 -16.31
CA ASN A 178 -4.50 -32.98 -16.92
C ASN A 178 -4.61 -32.71 -18.43
N LEU A 179 -3.74 -31.85 -18.95
CA LEU A 179 -3.55 -31.66 -20.39
C LEU A 179 -2.98 -32.95 -21.01
N PRO A 180 -3.23 -33.25 -22.30
CA PRO A 180 -2.85 -34.55 -22.91
C PRO A 180 -1.33 -34.80 -22.97
N PHE A 181 -0.52 -33.78 -22.68
CA PHE A 181 0.94 -33.80 -22.60
C PHE A 181 1.49 -33.68 -21.15
N ALA A 182 0.62 -33.73 -20.13
CA ALA A 182 0.96 -33.67 -18.70
C ALA A 182 1.83 -32.47 -18.25
N GLY A 183 1.73 -31.36 -18.97
CA GLY A 183 2.38 -30.10 -18.63
C GLY A 183 3.83 -30.01 -19.13
N PHE A 184 4.70 -29.35 -18.37
CA PHE A 184 6.08 -29.03 -18.78
C PHE A 184 7.09 -29.39 -17.70
N ASN A 185 8.33 -29.65 -18.10
CA ASN A 185 9.42 -29.92 -17.15
C ASN A 185 9.94 -28.67 -16.41
N GLY A 186 9.68 -27.47 -16.96
CA GLY A 186 9.99 -26.17 -16.35
C GLY A 186 8.78 -25.23 -16.24
N PRO A 187 8.92 -24.10 -15.54
CA PRO A 187 7.79 -23.22 -15.22
C PRO A 187 7.23 -22.47 -16.45
N VAL A 188 5.92 -22.24 -16.43
CA VAL A 188 5.19 -21.39 -17.39
C VAL A 188 5.02 -19.99 -16.79
N SER A 189 5.23 -18.95 -17.60
CA SER A 189 5.12 -17.54 -17.25
C SER A 189 3.97 -16.82 -17.98
N SER A 190 3.58 -17.30 -19.16
CA SER A 190 2.58 -16.66 -20.02
C SER A 190 1.77 -17.70 -20.80
N ILE A 191 0.46 -17.44 -20.96
CA ILE A 191 -0.45 -18.24 -21.79
C ILE A 191 -1.29 -17.28 -22.63
N VAL A 192 -1.38 -17.52 -23.95
CA VAL A 192 -2.25 -16.77 -24.87
C VAL A 192 -2.97 -17.71 -25.84
N LYS A 193 -4.06 -17.26 -26.47
CA LYS A 193 -4.80 -17.98 -27.52
C LYS A 193 -4.54 -17.32 -28.87
N SER A 194 -4.09 -18.07 -29.86
CA SER A 194 -3.84 -17.56 -31.21
C SER A 194 -5.13 -17.33 -32.01
N PRO A 195 -5.11 -16.54 -33.10
CA PRO A 195 -6.31 -16.26 -33.92
C PRO A 195 -6.96 -17.48 -34.60
N ASP A 196 -6.27 -18.63 -34.67
CA ASP A 196 -6.80 -19.92 -35.14
C ASP A 196 -7.30 -20.83 -34.00
N GLY A 197 -7.19 -20.39 -32.75
CA GLY A 197 -7.78 -21.04 -31.57
C GLY A 197 -6.86 -21.97 -30.80
N HIS A 198 -5.58 -22.10 -31.18
CA HIS A 198 -4.58 -22.83 -30.39
C HIS A 198 -4.21 -22.05 -29.11
N ILE A 199 -3.76 -22.77 -28.09
CA ILE A 199 -3.25 -22.21 -26.84
C ILE A 199 -1.72 -22.28 -26.87
N ILE A 200 -1.06 -21.14 -26.69
CA ILE A 200 0.40 -21.02 -26.71
C ILE A 200 0.88 -20.83 -25.28
N PHE A 201 1.80 -21.68 -24.85
CA PHE A 201 2.46 -21.63 -23.55
C PHE A 201 3.86 -21.03 -23.70
N GLY A 202 4.19 -20.05 -22.86
CA GLY A 202 5.50 -19.41 -22.78
C GLY A 202 6.09 -19.57 -21.38
N GLY A 203 7.39 -19.85 -21.29
CA GLY A 203 8.07 -20.00 -20.01
C GLY A 203 9.57 -20.33 -20.12
N SER A 204 10.03 -21.15 -19.18
CA SER A 204 11.43 -21.63 -19.08
C SER A 204 11.45 -23.15 -18.99
N PHE A 205 11.06 -23.82 -20.07
CA PHE A 205 11.00 -25.29 -20.21
C PHE A 205 11.69 -25.75 -21.49
N ASP A 206 12.25 -26.96 -21.48
CA ASP A 206 12.92 -27.58 -22.64
C ASP A 206 12.28 -28.93 -23.07
N GLY A 207 11.14 -29.30 -22.47
CA GLY A 207 10.35 -30.47 -22.84
C GLY A 207 9.01 -30.63 -22.12
N LEU A 208 8.18 -31.52 -22.64
CA LEU A 208 6.85 -31.87 -22.11
C LEU A 208 6.93 -32.70 -20.81
N GLY A 209 5.83 -32.74 -20.07
CA GLY A 209 5.78 -33.14 -18.67
C GLY A 209 5.78 -34.64 -18.39
N ASN A 210 6.83 -35.11 -17.71
CA ASN A 210 6.75 -35.82 -16.42
C ASN A 210 8.19 -35.98 -15.88
N THR A 211 8.49 -35.54 -14.65
CA THR A 211 9.89 -35.48 -14.18
C THR A 211 10.48 -36.89 -13.99
N THR A 212 11.52 -37.21 -14.77
CA THR A 212 12.14 -38.55 -14.67
C THR A 212 13.06 -38.64 -13.49
N THR A 213 12.79 -39.60 -12.60
CA THR A 213 13.71 -40.01 -11.52
C THR A 213 15.16 -40.17 -12.04
N PRO A 214 16.19 -39.82 -11.23
CA PRO A 214 17.61 -40.05 -11.47
C PRO A 214 17.97 -41.25 -12.37
N LYS A 215 18.83 -41.00 -13.37
CA LYS A 215 19.38 -42.08 -14.24
C LYS A 215 20.10 -43.15 -13.42
N GLN A 216 20.70 -42.74 -12.31
CA GLN A 216 21.20 -43.61 -11.24
C GLN A 216 20.25 -43.52 -10.04
N LYS A 217 19.41 -44.54 -9.86
CA LYS A 217 18.37 -44.59 -8.80
C LYS A 217 18.93 -45.04 -7.44
N ASP A 218 18.15 -44.79 -6.39
CA ASP A 218 18.45 -45.17 -5.00
C ASP A 218 19.82 -44.65 -4.50
N GLN A 219 20.23 -43.46 -4.95
CA GLN A 219 21.56 -42.90 -4.63
C GLN A 219 21.60 -42.09 -3.34
N GLN A 220 20.46 -41.65 -2.82
CA GLN A 220 20.40 -40.82 -1.62
C GLN A 220 20.05 -41.71 -0.43
N VAL A 221 21.02 -41.91 0.47
CA VAL A 221 20.81 -42.64 1.72
C VAL A 221 20.02 -41.74 2.68
N ILE A 222 18.89 -42.24 3.17
CA ILE A 222 18.13 -41.58 4.25
C ILE A 222 18.94 -41.77 5.56
N PRO A 223 19.30 -40.68 6.27
CA PRO A 223 20.22 -40.77 7.40
C PRO A 223 19.56 -41.39 8.65
N LEU A 224 19.54 -42.71 8.71
CA LEU A 224 18.91 -43.48 9.79
C LEU A 224 19.40 -43.12 11.19
N GLY A 225 20.65 -42.66 11.33
CA GLY A 225 21.23 -42.22 12.61
C GLY A 225 20.75 -40.84 13.10
N SER A 226 19.90 -40.14 12.35
CA SER A 226 19.20 -38.92 12.79
C SER A 226 17.82 -39.22 13.41
N ALA A 227 17.38 -40.48 13.39
CA ALA A 227 16.10 -40.90 13.96
C ALA A 227 16.20 -41.23 15.45
N ASN A 228 15.10 -41.00 16.18
CA ASN A 228 14.85 -41.67 17.45
C ASN A 228 14.59 -43.16 17.17
N ILE A 229 15.50 -44.04 17.60
CA ILE A 229 15.42 -45.49 17.34
C ILE A 229 15.02 -46.22 18.62
N SER A 230 13.98 -47.04 18.52
CA SER A 230 13.53 -47.92 19.61
C SER A 230 13.23 -49.33 19.13
N ALA A 231 13.15 -50.29 20.05
CA ALA A 231 12.89 -51.68 19.73
C ALA A 231 12.16 -52.43 20.85
N THR A 232 11.39 -53.45 20.48
CA THR A 232 10.68 -54.33 21.40
C THR A 232 11.31 -55.72 21.42
N ALA A 233 11.47 -56.31 22.61
CA ALA A 233 12.10 -57.61 22.82
C ALA A 233 13.58 -57.67 22.35
N SER A 234 14.36 -56.61 22.56
CA SER A 234 15.83 -56.67 22.43
C SER A 234 16.42 -57.68 23.42
N SER A 235 17.46 -58.40 22.99
CA SER A 235 18.21 -59.35 23.83
C SER A 235 18.84 -58.66 25.04
N SER A 236 18.87 -59.36 26.18
CA SER A 236 19.64 -58.94 27.37
C SER A 236 21.15 -59.23 27.26
N GLN A 237 21.63 -59.78 26.13
CA GLN A 237 23.04 -60.10 25.93
C GLN A 237 23.89 -58.82 25.76
N SER A 238 24.89 -58.66 26.63
CA SER A 238 25.76 -57.48 26.64
C SER A 238 26.39 -57.24 25.27
N GLY A 239 26.20 -56.02 24.73
CA GLY A 239 26.70 -55.62 23.42
C GLY A 239 25.76 -55.88 22.24
N PHE A 240 24.58 -56.47 22.46
CA PHE A 240 23.61 -56.82 21.40
C PHE A 240 22.20 -56.26 21.62
N SER A 241 21.98 -55.56 22.74
CA SER A 241 20.69 -55.02 23.17
C SER A 241 20.28 -53.71 22.48
N ASN A 242 21.25 -52.90 22.03
CA ASN A 242 21.01 -51.59 21.45
C ASN A 242 20.54 -51.72 19.98
N PRO A 243 19.32 -51.24 19.61
CA PRO A 243 18.86 -51.25 18.22
C PRO A 243 19.65 -50.32 17.28
N GLU A 244 20.39 -49.35 17.79
CA GLU A 244 21.30 -48.51 16.97
C GLU A 244 22.48 -49.31 16.41
N ASN A 245 22.81 -50.48 17.00
CA ASN A 245 23.97 -51.30 16.63
C ASN A 245 24.02 -51.71 15.16
N ILE A 246 22.91 -51.60 14.41
CA ILE A 246 22.82 -51.97 12.98
C ILE A 246 22.82 -50.77 12.02
N VAL A 247 22.77 -49.54 12.54
CA VAL A 247 22.84 -48.33 11.71
C VAL A 247 24.24 -48.19 11.12
N CYS A 248 24.34 -47.95 9.82
CA CYS A 248 25.61 -47.79 9.09
C CYS A 248 26.63 -48.94 9.30
N LYS A 249 26.15 -50.19 9.34
CA LYS A 249 27.02 -51.39 9.40
C LYS A 249 27.02 -52.14 8.09
N ASP A 250 28.21 -52.63 7.70
CA ASP A 250 28.49 -53.44 6.52
C ASP A 250 28.25 -54.96 6.74
N GLY A 251 27.45 -55.34 7.75
CA GLY A 251 27.17 -56.74 8.08
C GLY A 251 28.18 -57.44 8.99
N GLN A 252 29.18 -56.72 9.53
CA GLN A 252 30.18 -57.30 10.44
C GLN A 252 29.53 -57.84 11.72
N GLY A 253 29.85 -59.07 12.08
CA GLY A 253 29.35 -59.68 13.32
C GLY A 253 29.94 -59.07 14.61
N GLY A 254 29.43 -59.54 15.75
CA GLY A 254 29.95 -59.23 17.07
C GLY A 254 29.29 -58.05 17.81
N SER A 255 29.70 -57.90 19.06
CA SER A 255 29.23 -56.88 20.00
C SER A 255 29.41 -55.46 19.45
N GLY A 256 28.34 -54.66 19.45
CA GLY A 256 28.34 -53.28 18.94
C GLY A 256 28.16 -53.13 17.42
N ASN A 257 27.99 -54.24 16.68
CA ASN A 257 27.68 -54.25 15.24
C ASN A 257 26.41 -55.05 14.88
N VAL A 258 25.79 -55.69 15.88
CA VAL A 258 24.64 -56.56 15.72
C VAL A 258 23.59 -56.20 16.76
N TRP A 259 22.32 -56.17 16.35
CA TRP A 259 21.16 -56.14 17.25
C TRP A 259 20.49 -57.52 17.24
N LEU A 260 20.20 -58.05 18.43
CA LEU A 260 19.56 -59.35 18.63
C LEU A 260 18.24 -59.20 19.38
N LEU A 261 17.29 -60.09 19.08
CA LEU A 261 16.07 -60.28 19.87
C LEU A 261 16.30 -61.19 21.08
N GLU A 262 15.41 -61.08 22.05
CA GLU A 262 15.23 -62.01 23.15
C GLU A 262 14.87 -63.42 22.64
N ASP A 263 15.38 -64.43 23.33
CA ASP A 263 15.25 -65.83 22.94
C ASP A 263 13.78 -66.25 22.80
N ASN A 264 13.50 -66.97 21.72
CA ASN A 264 12.19 -67.51 21.36
C ASN A 264 11.06 -66.46 21.21
N SER A 265 11.40 -65.17 21.07
CA SER A 265 10.45 -64.06 21.09
C SER A 265 10.44 -63.25 19.78
N PRO A 266 9.25 -62.92 19.21
CA PRO A 266 9.15 -61.95 18.12
C PRO A 266 9.41 -60.53 18.66
N GLY A 267 9.84 -59.63 17.78
CA GLY A 267 10.19 -58.27 18.16
C GLY A 267 10.06 -57.29 17.00
N SER A 268 10.36 -56.02 17.27
CA SER A 268 10.22 -54.93 16.30
C SER A 268 11.31 -53.88 16.50
N TRP A 269 11.60 -53.16 15.42
CA TRP A 269 12.56 -52.06 15.35
C TRP A 269 11.84 -50.87 14.72
N LEU A 270 11.85 -49.72 15.39
CA LEU A 270 11.12 -48.50 15.05
C LEU A 270 12.12 -47.35 14.90
N ALA A 271 11.98 -46.56 13.85
CA ALA A 271 12.68 -45.28 13.69
C ALA A 271 11.66 -44.16 13.47
N GLU A 272 11.83 -43.05 14.20
CA GLU A 272 11.01 -41.85 14.13
C GLU A 272 11.91 -40.65 13.79
N PHE A 273 11.57 -39.87 12.76
CA PHE A 273 12.43 -38.82 12.21
C PHE A 273 11.77 -37.45 12.36
N GLY A 274 12.58 -36.41 12.56
CA GLY A 274 12.13 -35.01 12.52
C GLY A 274 11.78 -34.50 11.12
N PHE A 275 11.78 -35.36 10.08
CA PHE A 275 11.49 -35.00 8.70
C PHE A 275 10.77 -36.12 7.93
N GLY A 276 9.94 -35.73 6.94
CA GLY A 276 9.30 -36.64 6.00
C GLY A 276 10.17 -36.98 4.79
N PHE A 277 10.15 -38.26 4.39
CA PHE A 277 10.90 -38.82 3.27
C PHE A 277 10.03 -39.79 2.43
N GLN A 278 10.51 -40.19 1.25
CA GLN A 278 9.86 -41.16 0.37
C GLN A 278 10.85 -42.27 -0.03
N PRO A 279 10.81 -43.45 0.61
CA PRO A 279 11.80 -44.49 0.37
C PRO A 279 11.54 -45.24 -0.95
N THR A 280 12.62 -45.67 -1.59
CA THR A 280 12.64 -46.40 -2.87
C THR A 280 13.25 -47.80 -2.75
N LYS A 281 14.22 -47.97 -1.84
CA LYS A 281 14.86 -49.24 -1.50
C LYS A 281 15.20 -49.32 -0.02
N LEU A 282 14.97 -50.48 0.58
CA LEU A 282 15.48 -50.90 1.88
C LEU A 282 16.56 -51.97 1.67
N ARG A 283 17.66 -51.86 2.41
CA ARG A 283 18.70 -52.88 2.47
C ARG A 283 18.79 -53.45 3.88
N LEU A 284 18.81 -54.77 3.99
CA LEU A 284 18.99 -55.49 5.26
C LEU A 284 20.18 -56.44 5.18
N TYR A 285 21.01 -56.44 6.23
CA TYR A 285 22.10 -57.41 6.40
C TYR A 285 21.67 -58.39 7.50
N ASN A 286 21.54 -59.68 7.15
CA ASN A 286 21.17 -60.69 8.14
C ASN A 286 22.34 -60.95 9.09
N THR A 287 22.05 -61.27 10.35
CA THR A 287 23.09 -61.73 11.27
C THR A 287 23.26 -63.24 11.20
N ASN A 288 24.40 -63.70 11.68
CA ASN A 288 24.72 -65.11 11.93
C ASN A 288 25.41 -65.27 13.31
N GLN A 289 25.25 -64.27 14.18
CA GLN A 289 25.82 -64.25 15.53
C GLN A 289 25.27 -65.43 16.35
N ASP A 290 26.15 -66.33 16.79
CA ASP A 290 25.78 -67.54 17.55
C ASP A 290 24.68 -68.39 16.87
N GLY A 291 24.60 -68.36 15.52
CA GLY A 291 23.59 -69.07 14.73
C GLY A 291 22.20 -68.42 14.68
N ARG A 292 22.05 -67.21 15.23
CA ARG A 292 20.82 -66.40 15.22
C ARG A 292 20.72 -65.62 13.91
N GLY A 293 19.48 -65.32 13.49
CA GLY A 293 19.22 -64.51 12.30
C GLY A 293 17.73 -64.30 12.04
N THR A 294 17.36 -63.27 11.30
CA THR A 294 15.97 -63.03 10.88
C THR A 294 15.58 -63.96 9.74
N ARG A 295 14.35 -64.51 9.76
CA ARG A 295 13.79 -65.36 8.68
C ARG A 295 12.61 -64.71 7.96
N THR A 296 11.65 -64.16 8.70
CA THR A 296 10.41 -63.60 8.13
C THR A 296 10.06 -62.29 8.82
N TRP A 297 9.98 -61.22 8.04
CA TRP A 297 9.80 -59.85 8.52
C TRP A 297 8.78 -59.08 7.65
N ARG A 298 8.40 -57.88 8.08
CA ARG A 298 7.60 -56.92 7.30
C ARG A 298 7.96 -55.48 7.62
N TYR A 299 7.60 -54.55 6.74
CA TYR A 299 7.70 -53.10 6.94
C TYR A 299 6.32 -52.48 7.16
N THR A 300 6.22 -51.56 8.12
CA THR A 300 5.04 -50.72 8.35
C THR A 300 5.44 -49.26 8.14
N ALA A 301 4.81 -48.56 7.22
CA ALA A 301 4.94 -47.10 7.07
C ALA A 301 4.10 -46.39 8.15
N LEU A 302 4.61 -45.27 8.68
CA LEU A 302 3.94 -44.47 9.71
C LEU A 302 3.95 -42.98 9.31
N PRO A 303 2.89 -42.22 9.62
CA PRO A 303 1.80 -42.54 10.55
C PRO A 303 0.71 -43.49 10.02
N ASP A 304 0.59 -43.68 8.69
CA ASP A 304 -0.50 -44.40 8.01
C ASP A 304 -0.81 -45.82 8.53
N GLY A 305 0.19 -46.53 9.08
CA GLY A 305 0.07 -47.91 9.54
C GLY A 305 0.02 -48.94 8.40
N GLY A 306 0.20 -48.52 7.15
CA GLY A 306 0.21 -49.37 5.96
C GLY A 306 1.37 -50.34 5.93
N ILE A 307 1.12 -51.59 5.55
CA ILE A 307 2.17 -52.58 5.26
C ILE A 307 2.67 -52.33 3.84
N MET A 308 3.98 -52.17 3.66
CA MET A 308 4.56 -51.88 2.35
C MET A 308 4.87 -53.15 1.56
N ASN A 309 4.61 -53.09 0.25
CA ASN A 309 4.90 -54.16 -0.70
C ASN A 309 6.30 -53.95 -1.32
N PHE A 310 7.07 -55.04 -1.44
CA PHE A 310 8.42 -55.03 -1.97
C PHE A 310 8.62 -56.01 -3.13
N THR A 311 9.63 -55.72 -3.96
CA THR A 311 10.25 -56.65 -4.90
C THR A 311 11.71 -56.89 -4.53
N HIS A 312 12.17 -58.14 -4.55
CA HIS A 312 13.55 -58.52 -4.26
C HIS A 312 14.01 -59.71 -5.11
N VAL A 313 15.32 -59.90 -5.23
CA VAL A 313 15.90 -61.03 -5.98
C VAL A 313 16.05 -62.26 -5.06
N ASP A 314 15.58 -63.41 -5.50
CA ASP A 314 15.69 -64.70 -4.78
C ASP A 314 17.05 -65.39 -4.97
N SER A 315 17.24 -66.54 -4.32
CA SER A 315 18.45 -67.37 -4.39
C SER A 315 18.74 -67.95 -5.78
N GLU A 316 17.76 -67.94 -6.68
CA GLU A 316 17.79 -68.46 -8.03
C GLU A 316 17.98 -67.34 -9.08
N GLY A 317 17.92 -66.06 -8.65
CA GLY A 317 18.10 -64.87 -9.48
C GLY A 317 16.80 -64.27 -10.04
N ASN A 318 15.63 -64.73 -9.61
CA ASN A 318 14.33 -64.19 -10.05
C ASN A 318 13.91 -63.01 -9.19
N ASN A 319 13.24 -62.02 -9.79
CA ASN A 319 12.62 -60.93 -9.03
C ASN A 319 11.23 -61.36 -8.54
N ILE A 320 11.01 -61.36 -7.22
CA ILE A 320 9.79 -61.83 -6.56
C ILE A 320 9.23 -60.81 -5.56
N THR A 321 7.89 -60.79 -5.45
CA THR A 321 7.15 -59.86 -4.58
C THR A 321 6.93 -60.41 -3.16
N CYS A 322 7.00 -59.55 -2.14
CA CYS A 322 6.60 -59.87 -0.77
C CYS A 322 5.95 -58.67 -0.06
N ASP A 323 5.20 -58.94 1.01
CA ASP A 323 4.36 -57.97 1.73
C ASP A 323 4.52 -58.10 3.27
N ALA A 324 3.50 -58.64 3.97
CA ALA A 324 3.52 -58.92 5.40
C ALA A 324 4.42 -60.11 5.82
N ARG A 325 5.07 -60.77 4.85
CA ARG A 325 5.98 -61.92 5.05
C ARG A 325 7.15 -61.90 4.06
N CYS A 326 7.96 -60.86 4.09
CA CYS A 326 9.22 -60.85 3.35
C CYS A 326 10.24 -61.83 3.97
N PRO A 327 10.86 -62.71 3.17
CA PRO A 327 11.88 -63.63 3.66
C PRO A 327 13.22 -62.89 3.85
N LEU A 328 14.12 -63.49 4.63
CA LEU A 328 15.53 -63.12 4.66
C LEU A 328 16.37 -64.41 4.78
N PRO A 329 17.36 -64.67 3.90
CA PRO A 329 18.03 -65.97 3.83
C PRO A 329 18.98 -66.24 5.00
N SER A 330 18.98 -67.48 5.49
CA SER A 330 19.89 -67.96 6.56
C SER A 330 21.35 -67.93 6.13
N GLY A 331 22.23 -67.44 7.00
CA GLY A 331 23.68 -67.46 6.76
C GLY A 331 24.18 -66.50 5.68
N ASN A 332 23.32 -65.67 5.10
CA ASN A 332 23.75 -64.56 4.25
C ASN A 332 24.37 -63.46 5.14
N THR A 333 25.70 -63.40 5.19
CA THR A 333 26.46 -62.32 5.85
C THR A 333 26.76 -61.15 4.90
N SER A 334 26.09 -61.10 3.75
CA SER A 334 26.01 -59.92 2.89
C SER A 334 24.59 -59.35 2.95
N TYR A 335 24.31 -58.32 2.16
CA TYR A 335 23.01 -57.67 2.18
C TYR A 335 21.96 -58.38 1.31
N GLN A 336 20.71 -57.99 1.51
CA GLN A 336 19.58 -58.22 0.61
C GLN A 336 18.90 -56.87 0.35
N ASP A 337 18.69 -56.54 -0.92
CA ASP A 337 17.97 -55.34 -1.35
C ASP A 337 16.49 -55.65 -1.62
N PHE A 338 15.61 -54.79 -1.10
CA PHE A 338 14.16 -54.83 -1.27
C PHE A 338 13.69 -53.47 -1.79
N HIS A 339 13.20 -53.42 -3.03
CA HIS A 339 12.68 -52.18 -3.63
C HIS A 339 11.19 -52.03 -3.33
N PHE A 340 10.74 -50.82 -3.00
CA PHE A 340 9.34 -50.53 -2.71
C PHE A 340 8.51 -50.49 -4.01
N VAL A 341 7.35 -51.15 -4.02
CA VAL A 341 6.44 -51.18 -5.18
C VAL A 341 5.71 -49.84 -5.36
N ASN A 342 5.28 -49.24 -4.25
CA ASN A 342 4.61 -47.93 -4.21
C ASN A 342 5.48 -46.95 -3.41
N ARG A 343 5.58 -45.69 -3.87
CA ARG A 343 6.15 -44.59 -3.08
C ARG A 343 5.06 -44.03 -2.18
N VAL A 344 5.36 -43.95 -0.89
CA VAL A 344 4.47 -43.41 0.15
C VAL A 344 5.33 -42.48 1.01
N GLY A 345 4.81 -41.28 1.31
CA GLY A 345 5.48 -40.34 2.21
C GLY A 345 5.35 -40.82 3.66
N MET A 346 6.44 -40.75 4.42
CA MET A 346 6.47 -41.17 5.82
C MET A 346 7.53 -40.40 6.60
N ASN A 347 7.31 -40.20 7.90
CA ASN A 347 8.29 -39.67 8.85
C ASN A 347 8.74 -40.72 9.87
N SER A 348 8.20 -41.95 9.79
CA SER A 348 8.57 -43.06 10.65
C SER A 348 8.31 -44.40 9.96
N PHE A 349 9.03 -45.44 10.35
CA PHE A 349 8.72 -46.81 9.94
C PHE A 349 9.05 -47.83 11.02
N ARG A 350 8.33 -48.95 11.00
CA ARG A 350 8.59 -50.10 11.88
C ARG A 350 8.83 -51.37 11.09
N ILE A 351 9.94 -52.05 11.37
CA ILE A 351 10.21 -53.43 10.95
C ILE A 351 9.71 -54.37 12.04
N ASP A 352 8.84 -55.31 11.70
CA ASP A 352 8.43 -56.40 12.62
C ASP A 352 9.10 -57.70 12.19
N ILE A 353 9.76 -58.39 13.13
CA ILE A 353 10.37 -59.72 12.94
C ILE A 353 9.43 -60.77 13.55
N SER A 354 8.90 -61.64 12.69
CA SER A 354 7.89 -62.65 13.04
C SER A 354 8.44 -64.07 13.15
N GLU A 355 9.54 -64.36 12.46
CA GLU A 355 10.23 -65.65 12.50
C GLU A 355 11.75 -65.47 12.36
N TRP A 356 12.51 -66.40 12.92
CA TRP A 356 13.97 -66.37 13.00
C TRP A 356 14.62 -67.73 12.74
N TYR A 357 15.96 -67.72 12.67
CA TYR A 357 16.85 -68.88 12.71
C TYR A 357 17.57 -68.92 14.06
N GLY A 358 17.95 -70.12 14.52
CA GLY A 358 18.55 -70.30 15.84
C GLY A 358 17.58 -69.98 16.99
N ASP A 359 18.12 -69.59 18.14
CA ASP A 359 17.34 -69.35 19.36
C ASP A 359 16.60 -68.00 19.39
N GLY A 360 16.88 -67.07 18.47
CA GLY A 360 16.24 -65.75 18.40
C GLY A 360 16.60 -64.98 17.12
N GLY A 361 15.83 -63.93 16.81
CA GLY A 361 16.07 -63.08 15.63
C GLY A 361 17.18 -62.04 15.81
N GLY A 362 17.44 -61.27 14.74
CA GLY A 362 18.42 -60.18 14.76
C GLY A 362 18.87 -59.73 13.37
N LEU A 363 19.63 -58.64 13.33
CA LEU A 363 20.18 -58.01 12.12
C LEU A 363 21.64 -57.55 12.37
N ALA A 364 22.42 -57.40 11.30
CA ALA A 364 23.82 -56.94 11.33
C ALA A 364 24.05 -55.64 10.52
N GLY A 365 22.97 -55.01 10.04
CA GLY A 365 23.04 -53.81 9.21
C GLY A 365 21.68 -53.43 8.61
N ILE A 366 21.42 -52.13 8.49
CA ILE A 366 20.26 -51.55 7.79
C ILE A 366 20.67 -50.27 7.05
N GLU A 367 20.23 -50.11 5.80
CA GLU A 367 20.31 -48.87 5.03
C GLU A 367 18.95 -48.62 4.33
N LEU A 368 18.55 -47.36 4.19
CA LEU A 368 17.31 -46.95 3.51
C LEU A 368 17.65 -45.87 2.48
N PHE A 369 17.02 -45.92 1.32
CA PHE A 369 17.37 -45.07 0.17
C PHE A 369 16.15 -44.38 -0.43
N GLN A 370 16.37 -43.22 -1.03
CA GLN A 370 15.43 -42.48 -1.86
C GLN A 370 16.12 -41.98 -3.15
N ASP A 371 15.33 -41.43 -4.08
CA ASP A 371 15.83 -40.72 -5.27
C ASP A 371 16.03 -39.21 -5.03
N ASP A 372 15.25 -38.62 -4.11
CA ASP A 372 15.22 -37.17 -3.87
C ASP A 372 16.49 -36.62 -3.20
N ILE A 373 17.07 -35.59 -3.80
CA ILE A 373 18.24 -34.89 -3.28
C ILE A 373 17.78 -33.71 -2.40
N TYR A 374 17.68 -33.93 -1.10
CA TYR A 374 17.45 -32.87 -0.12
C TYR A 374 18.76 -32.41 0.54
N ALA A 375 18.76 -31.17 1.04
CA ALA A 375 19.61 -30.73 2.13
C ALA A 375 18.77 -29.96 3.15
N TYR A 376 18.78 -30.42 4.40
CA TYR A 376 18.04 -29.83 5.52
C TYR A 376 18.89 -28.78 6.26
N ALA A 377 18.25 -27.74 6.80
CA ALA A 377 18.91 -26.67 7.55
C ALA A 377 19.49 -27.19 8.89
N ILE A 378 18.74 -28.04 9.57
CA ILE A 378 19.21 -28.86 10.68
C ILE A 378 20.24 -29.84 10.12
N ASN A 379 21.52 -29.57 10.37
CA ASN A 379 22.62 -30.33 9.76
C ASN A 379 22.54 -31.84 10.07
N ASP A 380 22.05 -32.21 11.25
CA ASP A 380 22.02 -33.61 11.70
C ASP A 380 21.04 -34.45 10.86
N PHE A 381 20.01 -33.84 10.26
CA PHE A 381 19.13 -34.49 9.27
C PHE A 381 19.83 -34.77 7.92
N ASN A 382 21.11 -34.42 7.78
CA ASN A 382 21.96 -34.78 6.64
C ASN A 382 23.03 -35.84 6.99
N GLN A 383 23.07 -36.34 8.23
CA GLN A 383 24.12 -37.22 8.75
C GLN A 383 23.51 -38.46 9.44
N PRO A 384 24.05 -39.69 9.26
CA PRO A 384 25.49 -39.96 9.11
C PRO A 384 25.90 -40.72 7.83
N THR A 385 27.16 -40.53 7.41
CA THR A 385 27.73 -41.27 6.28
C THR A 385 28.22 -42.67 6.66
N CYS A 386 27.52 -43.69 6.17
CA CYS A 386 27.96 -45.08 6.18
C CYS A 386 29.11 -45.31 5.16
N GLY A 387 30.30 -44.77 5.39
CA GLY A 387 31.45 -44.93 4.47
C GLY A 387 32.38 -43.73 4.39
N SER A 388 33.57 -43.94 3.82
CA SER A 388 34.68 -42.98 3.90
C SER A 388 34.62 -41.85 2.85
N GLY A 389 34.08 -40.70 3.26
CA GLY A 389 34.59 -39.39 2.82
C GLY A 389 33.82 -38.67 1.70
N SER A 390 33.24 -37.52 2.07
CA SER A 390 32.97 -36.37 1.17
C SER A 390 31.85 -36.48 0.11
N MET A 391 30.88 -37.39 0.24
CA MET A 391 29.69 -37.43 -0.64
C MET A 391 28.38 -37.64 0.14
N SER A 392 28.05 -36.67 0.99
CA SER A 392 26.75 -36.50 1.63
C SER A 392 26.23 -35.08 1.42
N ALA A 393 24.97 -34.87 1.79
CA ALA A 393 24.49 -33.53 2.06
C ALA A 393 25.13 -32.99 3.36
N ALA A 394 25.09 -31.67 3.54
CA ALA A 394 25.46 -30.99 4.77
C ALA A 394 24.74 -29.62 4.84
N ALA A 395 24.69 -29.04 6.04
CA ALA A 395 24.34 -27.64 6.20
C ALA A 395 25.24 -26.95 7.23
N THR A 396 25.38 -25.63 7.12
CA THR A 396 26.09 -24.81 8.11
C THR A 396 25.24 -23.60 8.44
N ALA A 397 24.71 -23.58 9.66
CA ALA A 397 24.02 -22.44 10.23
C ALA A 397 25.00 -21.50 10.95
N THR A 398 24.74 -20.19 10.92
CA THR A 398 25.50 -19.14 11.62
C THR A 398 24.55 -18.01 11.98
N GLY A 399 24.62 -17.49 13.21
CA GLY A 399 23.61 -16.61 13.78
C GLY A 399 22.77 -17.29 14.88
N PRO A 400 21.74 -16.63 15.42
CA PRO A 400 20.96 -17.11 16.56
C PRO A 400 19.87 -18.11 16.13
N TRP A 401 20.29 -19.26 15.57
CA TRP A 401 19.37 -20.30 15.10
C TRP A 401 19.02 -21.31 16.20
N GLU A 402 17.73 -21.53 16.43
CA GLU A 402 17.18 -22.57 17.31
C GLU A 402 16.28 -23.53 16.51
N SER A 403 16.15 -24.79 16.93
CA SER A 403 15.30 -25.79 16.25
C SER A 403 13.85 -25.68 16.71
N HIS A 404 12.91 -25.71 15.77
CA HIS A 404 11.48 -25.70 16.04
C HIS A 404 10.85 -27.05 15.62
N PRO A 405 9.97 -27.65 16.45
CA PRO A 405 9.28 -28.89 16.11
C PRO A 405 8.44 -28.75 14.83
N SER A 406 8.30 -29.85 14.08
CA SER A 406 7.57 -29.89 12.81
C SER A 406 6.07 -29.56 12.94
N VAL A 407 5.42 -30.01 14.02
CA VAL A 407 3.97 -29.89 14.25
C VAL A 407 3.16 -30.47 13.07
N ASN A 408 2.70 -29.63 12.13
CA ASN A 408 2.00 -30.04 10.90
C ASN A 408 2.87 -29.91 9.64
N SER A 409 4.05 -29.29 9.74
CA SER A 409 4.99 -29.10 8.63
C SER A 409 5.74 -30.39 8.28
N SER A 410 6.25 -30.46 7.05
CA SER A 410 6.94 -31.66 6.52
C SER A 410 8.32 -31.97 7.15
N SER A 411 8.86 -31.07 7.98
CA SER A 411 10.14 -31.22 8.70
C SER A 411 10.23 -30.22 9.85
N GLU A 412 10.97 -30.54 10.90
CA GLU A 412 11.52 -29.53 11.82
C GLU A 412 12.37 -28.53 11.04
N TRP A 413 12.48 -27.30 11.56
CA TRP A 413 13.18 -26.20 10.90
C TRP A 413 14.02 -25.39 11.89
N LEU A 414 14.95 -24.58 11.36
CA LEU A 414 15.67 -23.60 12.15
C LEU A 414 14.95 -22.25 12.10
N THR A 415 14.82 -21.60 13.25
CA THR A 415 14.28 -20.24 13.41
C THR A 415 15.34 -19.32 14.01
N ALA A 416 15.48 -18.11 13.48
CA ALA A 416 16.31 -17.05 14.05
C ALA A 416 15.47 -15.78 14.27
N THR A 417 15.55 -15.21 15.48
CA THR A 417 14.75 -14.05 15.90
C THR A 417 15.64 -12.91 16.38
N PHE A 418 15.33 -11.69 15.96
CA PHE A 418 16.09 -10.46 16.21
C PHE A 418 15.18 -9.42 16.93
N PRO A 419 15.64 -8.78 18.02
CA PRO A 419 14.85 -7.81 18.77
C PRO A 419 14.79 -6.42 18.11
N LEU A 420 13.83 -5.60 18.55
CA LEU A 420 13.68 -4.21 18.11
C LEU A 420 14.94 -3.38 18.41
N GLY A 421 15.38 -2.62 17.40
CA GLY A 421 16.55 -1.73 17.47
C GLY A 421 17.84 -2.29 16.88
N GLU A 422 17.87 -3.55 16.45
CA GLU A 422 19.00 -4.11 15.68
C GLU A 422 18.86 -3.84 14.18
N THR A 423 19.97 -3.50 13.51
CA THR A 423 20.06 -3.35 12.05
C THR A 423 20.43 -4.69 11.41
N ILE A 424 19.51 -5.27 10.65
CA ILE A 424 19.60 -6.65 10.18
C ILE A 424 20.07 -6.68 8.72
N ASN A 425 20.97 -7.60 8.41
CA ASN A 425 21.59 -7.73 7.10
C ASN A 425 22.08 -9.17 6.86
N GLY A 426 22.61 -9.44 5.66
CA GLY A 426 23.07 -10.77 5.24
C GLY A 426 24.19 -11.40 6.10
N SER A 427 24.79 -10.66 7.04
CA SER A 427 25.77 -11.18 8.02
C SER A 427 25.18 -11.48 9.41
N SER A 428 23.96 -11.01 9.70
CA SER A 428 23.27 -11.23 10.99
C SER A 428 22.91 -12.70 11.23
N ALA A 429 22.54 -13.42 10.17
CA ALA A 429 22.40 -14.86 10.15
C ALA A 429 22.56 -15.44 8.73
N SER A 430 22.91 -16.72 8.65
CA SER A 430 22.95 -17.49 7.40
C SER A 430 22.73 -18.98 7.63
N VAL A 431 22.13 -19.66 6.64
CA VAL A 431 22.21 -21.12 6.47
C VAL A 431 22.74 -21.43 5.08
N VAL A 432 23.87 -22.14 5.02
CA VAL A 432 24.47 -22.66 3.78
C VAL A 432 24.11 -24.14 3.63
N PHE A 433 23.30 -24.47 2.64
CA PHE A 433 22.93 -25.82 2.24
C PHE A 433 23.91 -26.37 1.19
N GLN A 434 24.36 -27.62 1.35
CA GLN A 434 25.23 -28.32 0.41
C GLN A 434 24.62 -29.69 0.05
N PRO A 435 23.86 -29.81 -1.05
CA PRO A 435 23.18 -31.06 -1.44
C PRO A 435 24.11 -32.09 -2.06
N ASN A 436 23.71 -33.36 -2.00
CA ASN A 436 24.49 -34.50 -2.50
C ASN A 436 24.29 -34.78 -4.00
N VAL A 437 24.66 -33.82 -4.86
CA VAL A 437 24.51 -33.97 -6.32
C VAL A 437 25.59 -34.89 -6.89
N GLN A 438 25.21 -36.13 -7.20
CA GLN A 438 26.11 -37.19 -7.68
C GLN A 438 26.26 -37.25 -9.22
N GLN A 439 25.38 -36.58 -9.98
CA GLN A 439 25.41 -36.53 -11.45
C GLN A 439 25.06 -35.10 -11.94
N SER A 440 25.76 -34.59 -12.96
CA SER A 440 25.43 -33.30 -13.56
C SER A 440 24.23 -33.42 -14.52
N GLY A 441 23.46 -32.35 -14.68
CA GLY A 441 22.29 -32.29 -15.57
C GLY A 441 21.44 -31.05 -15.32
N ASN A 442 20.31 -30.90 -16.02
CA ASN A 442 19.34 -29.85 -15.73
C ASN A 442 18.52 -30.23 -14.48
N TYR A 443 18.44 -29.32 -13.51
CA TYR A 443 17.67 -29.47 -12.28
C TYR A 443 16.70 -28.30 -12.07
N THR A 444 15.58 -28.60 -11.40
CA THR A 444 14.77 -27.60 -10.69
C THR A 444 15.21 -27.58 -9.22
N VAL A 445 15.43 -26.40 -8.65
CA VAL A 445 15.80 -26.20 -7.24
C VAL A 445 14.68 -25.48 -6.50
N ARG A 446 14.15 -26.12 -5.45
CA ARG A 446 13.07 -25.60 -4.60
C ARG A 446 13.57 -25.35 -3.18
N LEU A 447 13.28 -24.17 -2.64
CA LEU A 447 13.42 -23.84 -1.21
C LEU A 447 12.08 -24.05 -0.52
N TYR A 448 12.06 -24.68 0.65
CA TYR A 448 10.84 -24.89 1.43
C TYR A 448 10.78 -23.92 2.62
N THR A 449 9.65 -23.26 2.78
CA THR A 449 9.37 -22.27 3.83
C THR A 449 8.18 -22.74 4.66
N PRO A 450 8.34 -22.95 5.98
CA PRO A 450 7.24 -23.40 6.84
C PRO A 450 6.23 -22.27 7.10
N GLY A 451 4.96 -22.63 7.32
CA GLY A 451 3.89 -21.68 7.62
C GLY A 451 4.09 -20.92 8.94
N CYS A 452 3.84 -19.61 8.95
CA CYS A 452 4.01 -18.75 10.14
C CYS A 452 2.85 -18.81 11.15
N TYR A 453 1.72 -19.44 10.80
CA TYR A 453 0.56 -19.56 11.69
C TYR A 453 0.81 -20.57 12.84
N LEU A 454 1.77 -21.49 12.66
CA LEU A 454 2.09 -22.54 13.63
C LEU A 454 3.08 -22.11 14.73
N ASP A 455 3.86 -21.05 14.48
CA ASP A 455 4.85 -20.47 15.42
C ASP A 455 4.53 -19.03 15.84
N ASP A 456 3.29 -18.56 15.60
CA ASP A 456 2.75 -17.22 15.94
C ASP A 456 3.64 -16.05 15.48
N SER A 457 4.36 -16.23 14.37
CA SER A 457 5.42 -15.30 13.95
C SER A 457 5.04 -14.43 12.76
N CYS A 458 3.82 -14.52 12.22
CA CYS A 458 3.47 -13.87 10.94
C CYS A 458 3.71 -12.36 10.93
N SER A 459 3.58 -11.69 12.08
CA SER A 459 3.82 -10.26 12.25
C SER A 459 5.31 -9.86 12.31
N SER A 460 6.23 -10.81 12.48
CA SER A 460 7.69 -10.60 12.47
C SER A 460 8.41 -11.30 11.32
N ARG A 461 7.74 -12.11 10.49
CA ARG A 461 8.37 -12.82 9.35
C ARG A 461 9.00 -11.82 8.37
N GLY A 462 10.30 -11.99 8.13
CA GLY A 462 11.08 -11.10 7.28
C GLY A 462 11.17 -11.52 5.80
N GLN A 463 11.89 -10.68 5.05
CA GLN A 463 12.43 -11.02 3.74
C GLN A 463 13.80 -11.68 3.87
N VAL A 464 14.04 -12.73 3.08
CA VAL A 464 15.33 -13.40 2.92
C VAL A 464 15.94 -13.13 1.55
N ASN A 465 17.27 -13.13 1.48
CA ASN A 465 18.04 -13.18 0.25
C ASN A 465 18.59 -14.60 0.07
N ILE A 466 18.33 -15.20 -1.09
CA ILE A 466 18.77 -16.54 -1.46
C ILE A 466 19.83 -16.41 -2.55
N THR A 467 21.05 -16.81 -2.23
CA THR A 467 22.17 -16.84 -3.16
C THR A 467 22.68 -18.26 -3.40
N GLY A 468 23.41 -18.52 -4.49
CA GLY A 468 23.89 -19.87 -4.75
C GLY A 468 24.88 -20.02 -5.90
N SER A 469 25.67 -21.09 -5.81
CA SER A 469 26.66 -21.52 -6.79
C SER A 469 26.39 -22.95 -7.20
N VAL A 470 26.18 -23.20 -8.49
CA VAL A 470 25.70 -24.50 -9.00
C VAL A 470 26.48 -25.04 -10.21
N ARG A 471 27.52 -24.34 -10.68
CA ARG A 471 28.43 -24.82 -11.75
C ARG A 471 29.91 -24.69 -11.34
N ASN A 472 30.76 -25.57 -11.88
CA ASN A 472 32.18 -25.64 -11.54
C ASN A 472 33.06 -24.87 -12.54
N GLY A 473 33.16 -23.54 -12.39
CA GLY A 473 34.01 -22.72 -13.26
C GLY A 473 34.17 -21.26 -12.83
N THR A 474 35.16 -20.58 -13.41
CA THR A 474 35.45 -19.14 -13.18
C THR A 474 34.94 -18.23 -14.31
N SER A 475 34.19 -18.77 -15.26
CA SER A 475 33.56 -18.01 -16.34
C SER A 475 32.41 -17.15 -15.84
N THR A 476 32.46 -15.84 -16.10
CA THR A 476 31.44 -14.83 -15.75
C THR A 476 30.17 -14.94 -16.62
N ALA A 477 29.77 -16.15 -16.99
CA ALA A 477 28.76 -16.44 -18.01
C ALA A 477 27.59 -17.32 -17.52
N SER A 478 27.61 -17.77 -16.27
CA SER A 478 26.42 -18.24 -15.57
C SER A 478 26.15 -17.27 -14.42
N ALA A 479 25.00 -16.58 -14.46
CA ALA A 479 24.59 -15.73 -13.35
C ALA A 479 24.51 -16.57 -12.05
N PRO A 480 25.00 -16.06 -10.90
CA PRO A 480 24.77 -16.71 -9.62
C PRO A 480 23.27 -16.70 -9.32
N ILE A 481 22.80 -17.68 -8.55
CA ILE A 481 21.45 -17.60 -7.98
C ILE A 481 21.45 -16.38 -7.05
N SER A 482 20.44 -15.52 -7.19
CA SER A 482 20.25 -14.31 -6.39
C SER A 482 18.78 -13.90 -6.49
N THR A 483 17.98 -14.17 -5.46
CA THR A 483 16.55 -13.83 -5.40
C THR A 483 16.12 -13.50 -3.97
N THR A 484 15.23 -12.53 -3.81
CA THR A 484 14.63 -12.17 -2.51
C THR A 484 13.24 -12.78 -2.39
N LEU A 485 12.89 -13.27 -1.20
CA LEU A 485 11.61 -13.91 -0.91
C LEU A 485 11.09 -13.45 0.46
N PHE A 486 9.78 -13.25 0.60
CA PHE A 486 9.13 -13.05 1.90
C PHE A 486 8.70 -14.39 2.50
N GLN A 487 8.85 -14.54 3.82
CA GLN A 487 8.50 -15.78 4.56
C GLN A 487 7.19 -15.66 5.35
N THR A 488 6.30 -14.78 4.90
CA THR A 488 5.03 -14.36 5.52
C THR A 488 3.84 -15.28 5.23
N ASN A 489 4.05 -16.35 4.45
CA ASN A 489 3.05 -17.40 4.18
C ASN A 489 2.51 -18.03 5.46
N TYR A 490 1.18 -18.12 5.59
CA TYR A 490 0.50 -18.64 6.78
C TYR A 490 0.69 -20.16 6.91
N TYR A 491 0.71 -20.88 5.78
CA TYR A 491 0.88 -22.33 5.67
C TYR A 491 2.19 -22.68 4.94
N ASP A 492 2.59 -23.96 4.95
CA ASP A 492 3.80 -24.43 4.26
C ASP A 492 3.75 -24.15 2.75
N LYS A 493 4.86 -23.67 2.18
CA LYS A 493 5.05 -23.56 0.72
C LYS A 493 6.46 -23.92 0.27
N TYR A 494 6.67 -23.92 -1.05
CA TYR A 494 8.00 -23.89 -1.64
C TYR A 494 8.12 -22.81 -2.71
N ASP A 495 9.30 -22.22 -2.82
CA ASP A 495 9.66 -21.24 -3.85
C ASP A 495 10.70 -21.87 -4.80
N THR A 496 10.56 -21.64 -6.11
CA THR A 496 11.50 -22.16 -7.12
C THR A 496 12.61 -21.14 -7.36
N ILE A 497 13.82 -21.45 -6.87
CA ILE A 497 14.94 -20.48 -6.81
C ILE A 497 15.95 -20.66 -7.96
N TYR A 498 15.91 -21.78 -8.69
CA TYR A 498 16.75 -22.01 -9.87
C TYR A 498 16.14 -23.08 -10.79
N TYR A 499 16.35 -22.89 -12.09
CA TYR A 499 16.10 -23.86 -13.16
C TYR A 499 17.34 -23.91 -14.06
N GLY A 500 17.81 -25.11 -14.40
CA GLY A 500 18.86 -25.32 -15.40
C GLY A 500 20.04 -26.18 -14.93
N TYR A 501 21.15 -26.15 -15.68
CA TYR A 501 22.26 -27.09 -15.50
C TYR A 501 23.03 -26.90 -14.17
N VAL A 502 23.14 -27.97 -13.39
CA VAL A 502 23.90 -28.08 -12.13
C VAL A 502 25.02 -29.11 -12.28
N ASP A 503 26.19 -28.83 -11.72
CA ASP A 503 27.33 -29.75 -11.69
C ASP A 503 27.36 -30.68 -10.48
N ALA A 504 27.79 -31.92 -10.72
CA ALA A 504 28.10 -32.90 -9.69
C ALA A 504 29.29 -32.48 -8.79
N ILE A 505 29.28 -33.01 -7.57
CA ILE A 505 30.38 -32.91 -6.60
C ILE A 505 31.68 -33.42 -7.24
N SER A 506 32.72 -32.60 -7.24
CA SER A 506 33.97 -32.93 -7.93
C SER A 506 35.20 -32.27 -7.29
N GLY A 507 36.11 -33.09 -6.75
CA GLY A 507 37.26 -32.61 -5.99
C GLY A 507 36.83 -31.81 -4.74
N SER A 508 37.13 -30.51 -4.72
CA SER A 508 36.67 -29.58 -3.68
C SER A 508 35.36 -28.86 -4.02
N TYR A 509 34.85 -28.98 -5.25
CA TYR A 509 33.63 -28.32 -5.69
C TYR A 509 32.38 -29.06 -5.21
N ARG A 510 31.37 -28.30 -4.76
CA ARG A 510 29.99 -28.72 -4.53
C ARG A 510 29.05 -27.61 -5.00
N PRO A 511 27.85 -27.92 -5.49
CA PRO A 511 26.77 -26.94 -5.51
C PRO A 511 26.41 -26.52 -4.08
N SER A 512 25.99 -25.27 -3.89
CA SER A 512 25.52 -24.74 -2.62
C SER A 512 24.46 -23.64 -2.79
N ILE A 513 23.50 -23.62 -1.87
CA ILE A 513 22.50 -22.55 -1.70
C ILE A 513 22.72 -21.90 -0.35
N THR A 514 22.60 -20.58 -0.26
CA THR A 514 22.81 -19.80 0.97
C THR A 514 21.60 -18.91 1.19
N LEU A 515 20.92 -19.10 2.31
CA LEU A 515 19.86 -18.23 2.82
C LEU A 515 20.46 -17.24 3.83
N THR A 516 20.11 -15.95 3.73
CA THR A 516 20.37 -14.93 4.74
C THR A 516 19.15 -14.01 4.89
N PRO A 517 19.01 -13.22 5.97
CA PRO A 517 18.13 -12.06 5.95
C PRO A 517 18.46 -11.13 4.77
N ALA A 518 17.46 -10.47 4.19
CA ALA A 518 17.68 -9.34 3.29
C ALA A 518 18.24 -8.11 4.06
N ASN A 519 18.92 -7.22 3.34
CA ASN A 519 19.58 -6.04 3.91
C ASN A 519 18.58 -4.90 4.19
N GLY A 520 18.83 -4.12 5.25
CA GLY A 520 18.06 -2.91 5.56
C GLY A 520 16.84 -3.14 6.45
N GLN A 521 16.60 -4.37 6.90
CA GLN A 521 15.53 -4.71 7.82
C GLN A 521 15.87 -4.31 9.27
N SER A 522 14.84 -4.06 10.07
CA SER A 522 14.93 -3.79 11.51
C SER A 522 14.10 -4.81 12.29
N GLY A 523 14.46 -5.09 13.54
CA GLY A 523 13.64 -5.94 14.41
C GLY A 523 12.37 -5.24 14.92
N PRO A 524 11.35 -5.98 15.42
CA PRO A 524 11.35 -7.43 15.62
C PRO A 524 11.26 -8.21 14.30
N LEU A 525 12.20 -9.13 14.07
CA LEU A 525 12.28 -9.92 12.84
C LEU A 525 12.48 -11.40 13.15
N THR A 526 11.82 -12.26 12.39
CA THR A 526 11.93 -13.72 12.46
C THR A 526 12.20 -14.28 11.07
N VAL A 527 13.22 -15.12 10.95
CA VAL A 527 13.67 -15.76 9.71
C VAL A 527 13.75 -17.26 9.93
N VAL A 528 13.33 -18.06 8.94
CA VAL A 528 13.28 -19.52 9.02
C VAL A 528 14.02 -20.21 7.87
N ALA A 529 14.52 -21.41 8.15
CA ALA A 529 15.17 -22.27 7.17
C ALA A 529 14.79 -23.74 7.43
N GLN A 530 14.11 -24.38 6.47
CA GLN A 530 13.76 -25.80 6.56
C GLN A 530 14.67 -26.67 5.68
N ARG A 531 14.51 -26.63 4.35
CA ARG A 531 15.27 -27.47 3.40
C ARG A 531 15.28 -26.93 1.98
N VAL A 532 16.24 -27.42 1.18
CA VAL A 532 16.23 -27.31 -0.29
C VAL A 532 16.09 -28.70 -0.93
N ARG A 533 15.40 -28.78 -2.08
CA ARG A 533 15.28 -29.98 -2.94
C ARG A 533 15.91 -29.69 -4.30
N PHE A 534 16.73 -30.62 -4.79
CA PHE A 534 17.30 -30.61 -6.14
C PHE A 534 16.66 -31.77 -6.94
N GLU A 535 15.77 -31.43 -7.86
CA GLU A 535 15.01 -32.37 -8.68
C GLU A 535 15.58 -32.45 -10.10
N LEU A 536 16.10 -33.62 -10.49
CA LEU A 536 16.66 -33.84 -11.84
C LEU A 536 15.53 -33.92 -12.87
N MET A 537 15.72 -33.27 -14.02
CA MET A 537 14.71 -33.18 -15.07
C MET A 537 14.95 -34.21 -16.20
N SER A 538 13.94 -34.38 -17.05
CA SER A 538 13.94 -35.34 -18.15
C SER A 538 14.96 -35.00 -19.24
N GLY A 539 15.42 -36.03 -19.95
CA GLY A 539 16.28 -35.89 -21.14
C GLY A 539 15.52 -36.15 -22.44
N THR A 540 14.22 -35.86 -22.44
CA THR A 540 13.24 -36.22 -23.47
C THR A 540 12.11 -35.18 -23.45
N SER A 541 11.74 -34.53 -24.55
CA SER A 541 12.34 -34.47 -25.90
C SER A 541 12.85 -33.04 -26.14
N GLY A 542 14.17 -32.86 -26.21
CA GLY A 542 14.83 -31.54 -26.32
C GLY A 542 14.71 -30.90 -27.71
N GLY A 543 13.46 -30.65 -28.13
CA GLY A 543 13.07 -29.94 -29.34
C GLY A 543 12.08 -28.80 -29.07
N LEU A 544 11.91 -28.43 -27.79
CA LEU A 544 11.23 -27.21 -27.34
C LEU A 544 12.25 -26.34 -26.60
N ASN A 545 12.00 -25.03 -26.57
CA ASN A 545 12.77 -24.09 -25.74
C ASN A 545 11.89 -22.86 -25.44
N GLY A 546 11.24 -22.85 -24.29
CA GLY A 546 10.45 -21.73 -23.77
C GLY A 546 9.10 -21.44 -24.44
N LEU A 547 8.79 -22.05 -25.60
CA LEU A 547 7.51 -21.94 -26.31
C LEU A 547 6.92 -23.33 -26.64
N PHE A 548 5.59 -23.44 -26.62
CA PHE A 548 4.84 -24.61 -27.11
C PHE A 548 3.43 -24.24 -27.61
N GLU A 549 3.02 -24.78 -28.75
CA GLU A 549 1.68 -24.64 -29.34
C GLU A 549 0.78 -25.87 -29.10
N TYR A 550 -0.41 -25.65 -28.53
CA TYR A 550 -1.39 -26.70 -28.24
C TYR A 550 -2.73 -26.45 -28.94
N ASN A 551 -3.12 -27.34 -29.86
CA ASN A 551 -4.48 -27.34 -30.42
C ASN A 551 -5.46 -28.09 -29.47
N PRO A 552 -6.49 -27.42 -28.92
CA PRO A 552 -7.41 -28.03 -27.95
C PRO A 552 -8.43 -29.03 -28.55
N ASP A 553 -8.65 -29.04 -29.87
CA ASP A 553 -9.51 -30.03 -30.54
C ASP A 553 -8.82 -31.40 -30.69
N LEU A 554 -7.51 -31.50 -30.43
CA LEU A 554 -6.73 -32.73 -30.57
C LEU A 554 -6.61 -33.49 -29.24
N ALA A 555 -7.16 -34.70 -29.20
CA ALA A 555 -7.09 -35.60 -28.04
C ALA A 555 -5.68 -36.16 -27.72
N THR A 556 -4.68 -35.86 -28.57
CA THR A 556 -3.28 -36.29 -28.44
C THR A 556 -2.36 -35.25 -29.07
N VAL A 557 -1.25 -34.93 -28.39
CA VAL A 557 -0.14 -34.14 -28.94
C VAL A 557 0.78 -35.04 -29.80
N ASP A 558 1.45 -34.45 -30.79
CA ASP A 558 2.53 -35.08 -31.57
C ASP A 558 3.91 -34.62 -31.03
N ASP A 559 4.92 -35.48 -31.11
CA ASP A 559 6.29 -35.18 -30.68
C ASP A 559 7.11 -34.48 -31.79
N ASP A 560 6.56 -34.29 -32.99
CA ASP A 560 7.20 -33.55 -34.09
C ASP A 560 6.94 -32.03 -34.02
N PHE A 561 7.61 -31.39 -33.07
CA PHE A 561 7.62 -29.93 -32.87
C PHE A 561 8.07 -29.13 -34.11
N SER A 562 8.71 -29.76 -35.11
CA SER A 562 9.12 -29.07 -36.34
C SER A 562 7.96 -28.74 -37.29
N ALA A 563 6.75 -29.22 -36.99
CA ALA A 563 5.53 -28.84 -37.68
C ALA A 563 5.02 -27.45 -37.28
N SER A 564 5.29 -26.98 -36.06
CA SER A 564 4.90 -25.65 -35.57
C SER A 564 5.99 -24.62 -35.80
N ILE A 565 5.61 -23.44 -36.30
CA ILE A 565 6.51 -22.27 -36.33
C ILE A 565 6.77 -21.73 -34.92
N ILE A 566 5.87 -21.95 -33.96
CA ILE A 566 5.92 -21.39 -32.60
C ILE A 566 6.90 -22.19 -31.76
N ASP A 567 6.81 -23.52 -31.79
CA ASP A 567 7.79 -24.42 -31.17
C ASP A 567 9.18 -24.19 -31.79
N THR A 568 9.25 -24.14 -33.13
CA THR A 568 10.49 -23.88 -33.87
C THR A 568 11.11 -22.53 -33.50
N ALA A 569 10.30 -21.47 -33.33
CA ALA A 569 10.78 -20.15 -32.91
C ALA A 569 11.49 -20.19 -31.55
N GLY A 570 10.99 -20.99 -30.61
CA GLY A 570 11.67 -21.26 -29.34
C GLY A 570 13.05 -21.88 -29.55
N THR A 571 13.16 -22.89 -30.43
CA THR A 571 14.45 -23.55 -30.73
C THR A 571 15.49 -22.68 -31.45
N GLU A 572 15.12 -21.51 -31.99
CA GLU A 572 16.09 -20.52 -32.48
C GLU A 572 16.75 -19.69 -31.35
N LEU A 573 16.21 -19.74 -30.13
CA LEU A 573 16.74 -19.05 -28.95
C LEU A 573 17.85 -19.87 -28.27
N SER A 574 18.56 -19.25 -27.31
CA SER A 574 19.64 -19.91 -26.57
C SER A 574 19.13 -20.90 -25.52
N ASP A 575 19.97 -21.87 -25.12
CA ASP A 575 19.73 -22.90 -24.09
C ASP A 575 19.36 -22.36 -22.69
N THR A 576 19.35 -21.04 -22.51
CA THR A 576 18.99 -20.35 -21.26
C THR A 576 17.95 -19.25 -21.49
N ALA A 577 17.20 -19.31 -22.59
CA ALA A 577 16.13 -18.39 -22.90
C ALA A 577 14.98 -18.56 -21.89
N GLY A 578 14.56 -17.45 -21.26
CA GLY A 578 13.30 -17.39 -20.53
C GLY A 578 12.31 -16.54 -21.31
N ILE A 579 11.14 -17.08 -21.66
CA ILE A 579 10.01 -16.26 -22.07
C ILE A 579 9.37 -15.71 -20.79
N ASN A 580 9.18 -14.40 -20.71
CA ASN A 580 8.58 -13.75 -19.53
C ASN A 580 7.11 -13.39 -19.78
N THR A 581 6.78 -13.00 -21.01
CA THR A 581 5.47 -12.44 -21.35
C THR A 581 5.16 -12.59 -22.84
N MET A 582 3.88 -12.76 -23.19
CA MET A 582 3.37 -12.79 -24.55
C MET A 582 2.05 -12.02 -24.63
N VAL A 583 1.80 -11.38 -25.77
CA VAL A 583 0.49 -10.80 -26.14
C VAL A 583 0.24 -11.05 -27.63
N THR A 584 -1.01 -10.98 -28.08
CA THR A 584 -1.38 -11.31 -29.47
C THR A 584 -2.45 -10.38 -30.03
N ASP A 585 -2.38 -10.13 -31.34
CA ASP A 585 -3.43 -9.53 -32.16
C ASP A 585 -3.82 -10.47 -33.32
N ASP A 586 -4.82 -10.08 -34.12
CA ASP A 586 -5.30 -10.80 -35.31
C ASP A 586 -4.22 -11.19 -36.35
N ARG A 587 -2.97 -10.70 -36.20
CA ARG A 587 -1.88 -10.79 -37.17
C ARG A 587 -0.55 -11.26 -36.59
N ALA A 588 -0.38 -11.28 -35.27
CA ALA A 588 0.88 -11.66 -34.63
C ALA A 588 0.74 -12.10 -33.18
N ILE A 589 1.68 -12.94 -32.75
CA ILE A 589 2.05 -13.11 -31.34
C ILE A 589 3.35 -12.33 -31.11
N TYR A 590 3.36 -11.46 -30.10
CA TYR A 590 4.55 -10.74 -29.62
C TYR A 590 5.10 -11.47 -28.41
N VAL A 591 6.40 -11.80 -28.43
CA VAL A 591 7.08 -12.63 -27.43
C VAL A 591 8.22 -11.83 -26.81
N GLY A 592 8.16 -11.62 -25.49
CA GLY A 592 9.16 -10.87 -24.72
C GLY A 592 9.77 -11.68 -23.59
N GLY A 593 11.06 -11.48 -23.32
CA GLY A 593 11.74 -12.20 -22.26
C GLY A 593 13.24 -11.91 -22.11
N ASN A 594 13.95 -12.91 -21.62
CA ASN A 594 15.38 -12.90 -21.35
C ASN A 594 16.10 -13.84 -22.33
N PHE A 595 16.33 -13.35 -23.55
CA PHE A 595 16.99 -14.07 -24.64
C PHE A 595 17.65 -13.10 -25.61
N SER A 596 18.74 -13.52 -26.28
CA SER A 596 19.29 -12.82 -27.44
C SER A 596 20.06 -13.79 -28.34
N ASN A 597 19.98 -13.57 -29.65
CA ASN A 597 20.73 -14.30 -30.67
C ASN A 597 21.20 -13.34 -31.79
N SER A 598 21.58 -13.84 -32.97
CA SER A 598 22.01 -12.98 -34.10
C SER A 598 20.87 -12.22 -34.80
N ASN A 599 19.61 -12.54 -34.49
CA ASN A 599 18.43 -12.13 -35.23
C ASN A 599 17.48 -11.27 -34.36
N TYR A 600 17.38 -11.58 -33.06
CA TYR A 600 16.42 -10.99 -32.11
C TYR A 600 17.10 -10.67 -30.77
N SER A 601 16.73 -9.53 -30.15
CA SER A 601 17.20 -9.14 -28.82
C SER A 601 16.02 -8.85 -27.89
N TYR A 602 15.78 -9.76 -26.94
CA TYR A 602 14.79 -9.71 -25.84
C TYR A 602 13.30 -9.60 -26.22
N ILE A 603 12.99 -9.31 -27.49
CA ILE A 603 11.63 -9.29 -28.04
C ILE A 603 11.62 -9.65 -29.53
N PHE A 604 10.61 -10.40 -29.97
CA PHE A 604 10.31 -10.66 -31.38
C PHE A 604 8.80 -10.83 -31.62
N ALA A 605 8.39 -10.99 -32.87
CA ALA A 605 7.03 -11.35 -33.25
C ALA A 605 6.99 -12.61 -34.12
N ILE A 606 5.88 -13.34 -34.04
CA ILE A 606 5.51 -14.42 -34.97
C ILE A 606 4.34 -13.91 -35.80
N ARG A 607 4.51 -13.81 -37.12
CA ARG A 607 3.54 -13.23 -38.07
C ARG A 607 3.60 -13.96 -39.42
N ASP A 608 2.45 -14.15 -40.07
CA ASP A 608 2.34 -14.82 -41.38
C ASP A 608 3.04 -16.20 -41.44
N ASN A 609 2.99 -16.95 -40.33
CA ASN A 609 3.71 -18.22 -40.11
C ASN A 609 5.25 -18.09 -40.28
N THR A 610 5.83 -16.97 -39.81
CA THR A 610 7.28 -16.72 -39.78
C THR A 610 7.69 -15.97 -38.51
N THR A 611 8.94 -16.15 -38.08
CA THR A 611 9.59 -15.34 -37.05
C THR A 611 10.09 -14.01 -37.63
N VAL A 612 9.83 -12.91 -36.93
CA VAL A 612 10.12 -11.55 -37.40
C VAL A 612 10.75 -10.74 -36.27
N SER A 613 11.95 -10.21 -36.53
CA SER A 613 12.60 -9.25 -35.63
C SER A 613 11.88 -7.90 -35.70
N LEU A 614 11.67 -7.25 -34.55
CA LEU A 614 11.11 -5.89 -34.53
C LEU A 614 12.13 -4.88 -35.06
N ALA A 615 11.69 -3.63 -35.27
CA ALA A 615 12.59 -2.52 -35.60
C ALA A 615 13.83 -2.47 -34.67
N ASP A 616 14.95 -2.03 -35.24
CA ASP A 616 16.20 -1.78 -34.52
C ASP A 616 16.77 -3.00 -33.75
N GLY A 617 16.36 -4.21 -34.15
CA GLY A 617 16.81 -5.50 -33.62
C GLY A 617 16.18 -5.91 -32.28
N GLY A 618 15.14 -5.20 -31.83
CA GLY A 618 14.57 -5.32 -30.49
C GLY A 618 15.20 -4.34 -29.50
N LEU A 619 15.40 -4.79 -28.26
CA LEU A 619 15.82 -3.95 -27.12
C LEU A 619 17.21 -4.36 -26.60
N ASP A 620 17.84 -3.54 -25.75
CA ASP A 620 19.19 -3.82 -25.23
C ASP A 620 19.24 -4.70 -23.96
N SER A 621 18.09 -5.05 -23.38
CA SER A 621 17.97 -5.82 -22.13
C SER A 621 16.58 -6.47 -21.98
N GLU A 622 16.41 -7.27 -20.92
CA GLU A 622 15.22 -8.07 -20.59
C GLU A 622 13.88 -7.31 -20.67
N VAL A 623 12.92 -7.92 -21.34
CA VAL A 623 11.49 -7.55 -21.31
C VAL A 623 10.75 -8.40 -20.27
N ARG A 624 9.87 -7.77 -19.50
CA ARG A 624 9.10 -8.39 -18.41
C ARG A 624 7.60 -8.29 -18.60
N ALA A 625 7.11 -7.16 -19.11
CA ALA A 625 5.69 -6.90 -19.32
C ALA A 625 5.41 -6.43 -20.76
N LEU A 626 4.28 -6.88 -21.29
CA LEU A 626 3.70 -6.42 -22.56
C LEU A 626 2.22 -6.10 -22.34
N TYR A 627 1.75 -4.98 -22.89
CA TYR A 627 0.34 -4.63 -22.94
C TYR A 627 0.01 -4.03 -24.31
N LEU A 628 -1.01 -4.56 -24.99
CA LEU A 628 -1.35 -4.20 -26.36
C LEU A 628 -2.73 -3.52 -26.41
N ASN A 629 -2.77 -2.25 -26.81
CA ASN A 629 -4.01 -1.51 -27.02
C ASN A 629 -4.10 -1.06 -28.48
N GLY A 630 -4.93 -1.74 -29.27
CA GLY A 630 -5.04 -1.50 -30.71
C GLY A 630 -3.70 -1.74 -31.42
N THR A 631 -3.13 -0.71 -32.04
CA THR A 631 -1.82 -0.78 -32.69
C THR A 631 -0.64 -0.47 -31.75
N ASN A 632 -0.90 -0.08 -30.51
CA ASN A 632 0.11 0.41 -29.56
C ASN A 632 0.53 -0.71 -28.59
N LEU A 633 1.74 -1.23 -28.78
CA LEU A 633 2.36 -2.19 -27.87
C LEU A 633 3.21 -1.44 -26.83
N TYR A 634 2.76 -1.44 -25.59
CA TYR A 634 3.53 -0.97 -24.44
C TYR A 634 4.42 -2.11 -23.95
N VAL A 635 5.71 -1.82 -23.77
CA VAL A 635 6.75 -2.78 -23.38
C VAL A 635 7.42 -2.28 -22.11
N GLY A 636 7.54 -3.14 -21.10
CA GLY A 636 8.16 -2.84 -19.81
C GLY A 636 9.27 -3.84 -19.48
N GLY A 637 10.37 -3.36 -18.88
CA GLY A 637 11.50 -4.20 -18.53
C GLY A 637 12.67 -3.43 -17.93
N ASN A 638 13.89 -3.91 -18.20
CA ASN A 638 15.15 -3.39 -17.65
C ASN A 638 16.11 -2.89 -18.75
N PHE A 639 15.56 -2.30 -19.81
CA PHE A 639 16.26 -1.80 -21.01
C PHE A 639 16.37 -0.27 -21.01
N SER A 640 17.33 0.27 -21.78
CA SER A 640 17.57 1.72 -21.92
C SER A 640 17.28 2.27 -23.32
N LYS A 641 17.31 1.40 -24.34
CA LYS A 641 17.33 1.74 -25.77
C LYS A 641 17.03 0.51 -26.65
N THR A 642 16.94 0.71 -27.96
CA THR A 642 16.90 -0.40 -28.93
C THR A 642 18.25 -1.11 -29.06
N ALA A 643 18.26 -2.34 -29.59
CA ALA A 643 19.45 -3.19 -29.64
C ALA A 643 20.60 -2.59 -30.49
N THR A 644 20.28 -1.91 -31.59
CA THR A 644 21.26 -1.13 -32.37
C THR A 644 21.66 0.19 -31.68
N GLY A 645 20.80 0.72 -30.80
CA GLY A 645 20.95 2.02 -30.16
C GLY A 645 20.44 3.20 -30.99
N ASP A 646 19.71 2.95 -32.09
CA ASP A 646 19.15 4.02 -32.95
C ASP A 646 18.02 4.81 -32.27
N VAL A 647 17.32 4.21 -31.29
CA VAL A 647 16.35 4.89 -30.41
C VAL A 647 16.79 4.72 -28.95
N ALA A 648 17.01 5.83 -28.26
CA ALA A 648 17.47 5.89 -26.87
C ALA A 648 16.52 6.72 -25.99
N GLY A 649 16.67 6.61 -24.67
CA GLY A 649 15.79 7.29 -23.71
C GLY A 649 14.50 6.53 -23.41
N LEU A 650 14.49 5.21 -23.63
CA LEU A 650 13.36 4.34 -23.30
C LEU A 650 13.30 4.09 -21.78
N ASN A 651 14.47 3.83 -21.16
CA ASN A 651 14.66 3.77 -19.70
C ASN A 651 13.52 3.03 -18.96
N GLY A 652 13.46 1.71 -19.13
CA GLY A 652 12.49 0.81 -18.50
C GLY A 652 11.16 0.64 -19.22
N VAL A 653 10.77 1.56 -20.11
CA VAL A 653 9.48 1.49 -20.83
C VAL A 653 9.56 1.99 -22.28
N ALA A 654 8.84 1.34 -23.19
CA ALA A 654 8.77 1.76 -24.59
C ALA A 654 7.35 1.59 -25.15
N LEU A 655 7.03 2.39 -26.17
CA LEU A 655 5.86 2.24 -27.02
C LEU A 655 6.33 1.82 -28.41
N TYR A 656 5.80 0.72 -28.92
CA TYR A 656 6.05 0.21 -30.27
C TYR A 656 4.78 0.29 -31.11
N SER A 657 4.85 0.95 -32.27
CA SER A 657 3.76 0.92 -33.25
C SER A 657 3.82 -0.36 -34.08
N THR A 658 2.83 -1.23 -33.88
CA THR A 658 2.68 -2.49 -34.62
C THR A 658 2.30 -2.27 -36.10
N SER A 659 1.77 -1.09 -36.45
CA SER A 659 1.42 -0.69 -37.82
C SER A 659 2.59 -0.06 -38.58
N ASP A 660 3.38 0.77 -37.91
CA ASP A 660 4.46 1.55 -38.55
C ASP A 660 5.83 0.87 -38.41
N ASN A 661 5.94 -0.14 -37.52
CA ASN A 661 7.19 -0.80 -37.13
C ASN A 661 8.24 0.20 -36.63
N THR A 662 7.89 0.95 -35.58
CA THR A 662 8.75 1.98 -34.98
C THR A 662 8.67 1.98 -33.46
N TRP A 663 9.80 2.25 -32.82
CA TRP A 663 9.90 2.48 -31.36
C TRP A 663 9.76 3.96 -31.01
N SER A 664 9.18 4.24 -29.85
CA SER A 664 9.12 5.57 -29.23
C SER A 664 9.21 5.49 -27.71
N ALA A 665 9.72 6.56 -27.09
CA ALA A 665 9.83 6.69 -25.64
C ALA A 665 8.55 7.28 -25.03
N LEU A 666 8.23 6.90 -23.79
CA LEU A 666 7.22 7.57 -22.98
C LEU A 666 7.90 8.72 -22.23
N GLY A 667 7.92 9.90 -22.85
CA GLY A 667 8.74 11.02 -22.38
C GLY A 667 10.23 10.69 -22.48
N ALA A 668 10.91 10.58 -21.34
CA ALA A 668 12.28 10.07 -21.21
C ALA A 668 12.37 8.77 -20.36
N GLY A 669 11.25 8.08 -20.15
CA GLY A 669 11.17 6.88 -19.33
C GLY A 669 11.35 7.12 -17.83
N ILE A 670 11.77 6.08 -17.10
CA ILE A 670 11.76 6.03 -15.64
C ILE A 670 13.15 5.74 -15.03
N ASN A 671 13.28 5.96 -13.72
CA ASN A 671 14.38 5.47 -12.89
C ASN A 671 13.95 4.15 -12.25
N GLY A 672 14.56 3.03 -12.66
CA GLY A 672 14.20 1.70 -12.17
C GLY A 672 14.02 0.66 -13.27
N SER A 673 13.17 -0.34 -13.01
CA SER A 673 12.69 -1.30 -14.02
C SER A 673 11.19 -1.55 -13.89
N VAL A 674 10.51 -1.78 -15.02
CA VAL A 674 9.08 -2.08 -15.05
C VAL A 674 8.89 -3.59 -15.06
N SER A 675 8.11 -4.10 -14.11
CA SER A 675 7.77 -5.53 -13.98
C SER A 675 6.33 -5.84 -14.40
N HIS A 676 5.40 -4.87 -14.27
CA HIS A 676 3.99 -5.01 -14.62
C HIS A 676 3.48 -3.76 -15.35
N ILE A 677 2.49 -3.95 -16.23
CA ILE A 677 1.76 -2.88 -16.90
C ILE A 677 0.26 -3.13 -16.69
N VAL A 678 -0.44 -2.16 -16.10
CA VAL A 678 -1.85 -2.27 -15.73
C VAL A 678 -2.61 -1.06 -16.32
N PRO A 679 -3.61 -1.26 -17.19
CA PRO A 679 -4.48 -0.16 -17.63
C PRO A 679 -5.40 0.26 -16.49
N LEU A 680 -5.64 1.55 -16.37
CA LEU A 680 -6.57 2.19 -15.44
C LEU A 680 -7.49 3.12 -16.22
N SER A 681 -8.70 3.35 -15.72
CA SER A 681 -9.60 4.40 -16.22
C SER A 681 -9.72 5.52 -15.18
N VAL A 682 -9.38 6.76 -15.55
CA VAL A 682 -9.22 7.90 -14.62
C VAL A 682 -9.89 9.16 -15.17
N ASN A 683 -10.66 9.86 -14.34
CA ASN A 683 -11.39 11.08 -14.71
C ASN A 683 -10.47 12.31 -14.82
N LEU A 684 -9.63 12.37 -15.86
CA LEU A 684 -8.72 13.49 -16.11
C LEU A 684 -9.43 14.77 -16.62
N THR A 685 -10.72 14.70 -17.00
CA THR A 685 -11.53 15.86 -17.43
C THR A 685 -13.00 15.79 -17.01
N SER A 686 -13.71 16.88 -17.24
CA SER A 686 -15.19 16.98 -17.19
C SER A 686 -15.91 16.11 -18.22
N ASP A 687 -15.22 15.64 -19.26
CA ASP A 687 -15.83 15.12 -20.48
C ASP A 687 -15.94 13.58 -20.46
N GLY A 688 -15.24 12.93 -19.52
CA GLY A 688 -15.32 11.50 -19.22
C GLY A 688 -14.03 10.97 -18.58
N PRO A 689 -14.01 9.68 -18.21
CA PRO A 689 -12.78 8.97 -17.90
C PRO A 689 -11.89 8.85 -19.15
N GLU A 690 -10.58 8.94 -18.95
CA GLU A 690 -9.54 8.69 -19.95
C GLU A 690 -8.74 7.45 -19.54
N ASP A 691 -8.29 6.68 -20.53
CA ASP A 691 -7.38 5.56 -20.31
C ASP A 691 -6.01 6.06 -19.82
N VAL A 692 -5.46 5.39 -18.81
CA VAL A 692 -4.17 5.65 -18.20
C VAL A 692 -3.42 4.32 -18.10
N ILE A 693 -2.11 4.32 -18.33
CA ILE A 693 -1.26 3.14 -18.18
C ILE A 693 -0.46 3.29 -16.89
N ALA A 694 -0.74 2.44 -15.90
CA ALA A 694 0.08 2.30 -14.71
C ALA A 694 1.25 1.34 -15.01
N LEU A 695 2.46 1.85 -14.89
CA LEU A 695 3.70 1.07 -14.90
C LEU A 695 4.05 0.76 -13.45
N SER A 696 4.41 -0.48 -13.13
CA SER A 696 4.79 -0.84 -11.76
C SER A 696 5.99 -1.80 -11.70
N GLY A 697 6.81 -1.65 -10.67
CA GLY A 697 8.07 -2.37 -10.48
C GLY A 697 9.00 -1.63 -9.52
N ASP A 698 10.30 -1.82 -9.67
CA ASP A 698 11.35 -1.17 -8.86
C ASP A 698 11.57 0.30 -9.28
N ILE A 699 10.50 1.09 -9.36
CA ILE A 699 10.49 2.45 -9.91
C ILE A 699 10.65 3.48 -8.77
N THR A 700 11.63 4.38 -8.89
CA THR A 700 11.95 5.42 -7.89
C THR A 700 11.72 6.85 -8.38
N GLY A 701 11.42 7.04 -9.66
CA GLY A 701 11.13 8.35 -10.25
C GLY A 701 10.93 8.31 -11.75
N VAL A 702 10.50 9.44 -12.31
CA VAL A 702 10.30 9.68 -13.74
C VAL A 702 11.31 10.71 -14.22
N GLN A 703 11.91 10.51 -15.41
CA GLN A 703 12.97 11.38 -15.93
C GLN A 703 12.45 12.71 -16.50
N GLU A 704 13.25 13.77 -16.41
CA GLU A 704 12.99 15.05 -17.08
C GLU A 704 12.80 14.88 -18.60
N PHE A 705 11.80 15.57 -19.17
CA PHE A 705 11.62 15.62 -20.63
C PHE A 705 10.80 16.84 -21.06
N GLY A 706 11.21 17.46 -22.17
CA GLY A 706 10.61 18.73 -22.62
C GLY A 706 10.81 19.82 -21.57
N ASP A 707 9.72 20.45 -21.15
CA ASP A 707 9.72 21.45 -20.07
C ASP A 707 9.39 20.83 -18.68
N ASN A 708 9.20 19.51 -18.59
CA ASN A 708 8.85 18.82 -17.34
C ASN A 708 10.12 18.36 -16.59
N LYS A 709 10.22 18.69 -15.30
CA LYS A 709 11.30 18.21 -14.40
C LYS A 709 11.18 16.72 -14.09
N THR A 710 12.28 16.10 -13.64
CA THR A 710 12.29 14.81 -12.93
C THR A 710 11.46 14.91 -11.65
N PHE A 711 10.65 13.90 -11.35
CA PHE A 711 9.90 13.78 -10.10
C PHE A 711 10.02 12.36 -9.49
N PRO A 712 10.02 12.22 -8.15
CA PRO A 712 10.07 10.92 -7.48
C PRO A 712 8.73 10.18 -7.61
N VAL A 713 8.78 8.84 -7.61
CA VAL A 713 7.58 7.98 -7.43
C VAL A 713 7.94 6.78 -6.57
N GLU A 714 6.94 6.18 -5.93
CA GLU A 714 7.08 5.00 -5.07
C GLU A 714 6.39 3.81 -5.75
N GLY A 715 7.14 3.12 -6.64
CA GLY A 715 6.78 1.83 -7.25
C GLY A 715 5.70 1.83 -8.34
N VAL A 716 4.94 2.92 -8.52
CA VAL A 716 3.95 3.12 -9.60
C VAL A 716 4.19 4.44 -10.33
N ALA A 717 4.11 4.44 -11.66
CA ALA A 717 4.09 5.65 -12.49
C ALA A 717 2.92 5.62 -13.48
N LEU A 718 2.17 6.71 -13.59
CA LEU A 718 0.96 6.81 -14.42
C LEU A 718 1.22 7.60 -15.71
N TRP A 719 1.01 6.97 -16.87
CA TRP A 719 1.13 7.59 -18.20
C TRP A 719 -0.24 7.76 -18.88
N SER A 720 -0.50 8.91 -19.51
CA SER A 720 -1.72 9.16 -20.26
C SER A 720 -1.48 9.11 -21.79
N PRO A 721 -1.96 8.08 -22.51
CA PRO A 721 -1.82 7.98 -23.97
C PRO A 721 -2.52 9.09 -24.74
N SER A 722 -3.67 9.55 -24.26
CA SER A 722 -4.45 10.66 -24.85
C SER A 722 -3.71 12.00 -24.79
N ARG A 723 -2.84 12.18 -23.78
CA ARG A 723 -2.07 13.42 -23.57
C ARG A 723 -0.62 13.34 -24.02
N GLY A 724 -0.06 12.15 -24.16
CA GLY A 724 1.35 11.95 -24.47
C GLY A 724 2.29 12.44 -23.37
N ASN A 725 1.86 12.36 -22.11
CA ASN A 725 2.60 12.82 -20.94
C ASN A 725 2.26 11.94 -19.71
N TRP A 726 3.13 11.99 -18.70
CA TRP A 726 2.86 11.42 -17.37
C TRP A 726 1.76 12.21 -16.67
N VAL A 727 0.91 11.53 -15.91
CA VAL A 727 -0.28 12.13 -15.29
C VAL A 727 0.09 13.19 -14.25
N HIS A 728 1.17 12.99 -13.49
CA HIS A 728 1.72 13.99 -12.55
C HIS A 728 2.06 15.34 -13.21
N ASN A 729 2.49 15.32 -14.48
CA ASN A 729 2.82 16.51 -15.26
C ASN A 729 1.60 17.21 -15.86
N LEU A 730 0.40 16.63 -15.72
CA LEU A 730 -0.85 17.27 -16.12
C LEU A 730 -1.36 18.10 -14.93
N ASP A 731 -1.61 19.39 -15.15
CA ASP A 731 -2.28 20.26 -14.17
C ASP A 731 -3.78 19.94 -14.11
N VAL A 732 -4.10 18.76 -13.59
CA VAL A 732 -5.43 18.16 -13.46
C VAL A 732 -5.61 17.57 -12.08
N GLN A 733 -6.86 17.30 -11.70
CA GLN A 733 -7.16 16.49 -10.52
C GLN A 733 -7.03 15.02 -10.91
N THR A 734 -6.20 14.29 -10.18
CA THR A 734 -5.93 12.85 -10.40
C THR A 734 -5.83 12.14 -9.06
N ILE A 735 -6.11 10.84 -9.06
CA ILE A 735 -5.77 9.96 -7.96
C ILE A 735 -4.25 9.90 -7.77
N ALA A 736 -3.81 9.80 -6.52
CA ALA A 736 -2.46 9.37 -6.19
C ALA A 736 -2.44 7.85 -5.96
N VAL A 737 -1.36 7.18 -6.36
CA VAL A 737 -1.15 5.74 -6.16
C VAL A 737 0.32 5.48 -5.87
N SER A 738 0.65 4.79 -4.78
CA SER A 738 1.99 4.26 -4.49
C SER A 738 1.94 2.78 -4.11
N GLY A 739 3.10 2.12 -4.16
CA GLY A 739 3.24 0.68 -3.89
C GLY A 739 3.46 -0.13 -5.16
N GLN A 740 2.72 -1.24 -5.33
CA GLN A 740 2.82 -2.11 -6.50
C GLN A 740 1.46 -2.58 -6.99
N LEU A 741 1.20 -2.48 -8.29
CA LEU A 741 0.10 -3.16 -9.00
C LEU A 741 0.69 -4.32 -9.80
N THR A 742 0.16 -5.54 -9.62
CA THR A 742 0.72 -6.77 -10.22
C THR A 742 -0.17 -7.39 -11.29
N ALA A 743 -1.48 -7.43 -11.07
CA ALA A 743 -2.45 -8.04 -11.97
C ALA A 743 -3.75 -7.23 -12.03
N TRP A 744 -4.58 -7.52 -13.03
CA TRP A 744 -5.90 -6.93 -13.23
C TRP A 744 -6.75 -7.83 -14.12
N THR A 745 -8.07 -7.62 -14.12
CA THR A 745 -8.97 -8.26 -15.08
C THR A 745 -10.24 -7.42 -15.29
N GLU A 746 -10.70 -7.38 -16.54
CA GLU A 746 -12.07 -6.98 -16.88
C GLU A 746 -13.07 -7.93 -16.22
N VAL A 747 -14.23 -7.41 -15.79
CA VAL A 747 -15.29 -8.22 -15.17
C VAL A 747 -16.60 -7.97 -15.92
N PRO A 748 -17.26 -9.02 -16.46
CA PRO A 748 -18.53 -8.86 -17.18
C PRO A 748 -19.59 -8.08 -16.38
N ASP A 749 -20.13 -7.04 -16.99
CA ASP A 749 -21.14 -6.10 -16.44
C ASP A 749 -20.74 -5.35 -15.15
N LEU A 750 -19.45 -5.33 -14.77
CA LEU A 750 -18.92 -4.71 -13.55
C LEU A 750 -17.65 -3.88 -13.83
N ASP A 751 -17.22 -3.07 -12.85
CA ASP A 751 -15.92 -2.38 -12.91
C ASP A 751 -14.75 -3.39 -12.85
N PRO A 752 -13.61 -3.11 -13.50
CA PRO A 752 -12.44 -4.00 -13.45
C PRO A 752 -11.90 -4.19 -12.03
N LEU A 753 -11.38 -5.39 -11.76
CA LEU A 753 -10.67 -5.70 -10.52
C LEU A 753 -9.16 -5.73 -10.73
N TYR A 754 -8.43 -5.37 -9.69
CA TYR A 754 -6.98 -5.24 -9.70
C TYR A 754 -6.37 -6.10 -8.58
N ALA A 755 -5.04 -6.27 -8.59
CA ALA A 755 -4.32 -6.85 -7.47
C ALA A 755 -2.95 -6.21 -7.28
N GLY A 756 -2.46 -6.27 -6.04
CA GLY A 756 -1.16 -5.74 -5.63
C GLY A 756 -1.16 -5.28 -4.17
N ALA A 757 -0.19 -4.45 -3.80
CA ALA A 757 -0.15 -3.77 -2.52
C ALA A 757 0.00 -2.27 -2.79
N VAL A 758 -1.11 -1.52 -2.71
CA VAL A 758 -1.12 -0.08 -2.99
C VAL A 758 -1.72 0.73 -1.85
N SER A 759 -1.24 1.96 -1.71
CA SER A 759 -1.93 3.03 -0.99
C SER A 759 -2.34 4.08 -2.02
N SER A 760 -3.50 4.69 -1.84
CA SER A 760 -4.05 5.60 -2.84
C SER A 760 -5.05 6.56 -2.22
N GLN A 761 -5.17 7.74 -2.81
CA GLN A 761 -6.09 8.77 -2.39
C GLN A 761 -6.70 9.48 -3.61
N ALA A 762 -7.87 10.09 -3.43
CA ALA A 762 -8.66 10.69 -4.51
C ALA A 762 -8.01 11.92 -5.17
N LEU A 763 -7.09 12.60 -4.49
CA LEU A 763 -6.34 13.74 -5.01
C LEU A 763 -4.85 13.67 -4.65
N GLU A 764 -4.00 13.73 -5.67
CA GLU A 764 -2.57 14.05 -5.56
C GLU A 764 -2.37 15.57 -5.36
N ALA A 765 -1.86 15.98 -4.19
CA ALA A 765 -1.57 17.38 -3.85
C ALA A 765 -0.73 17.46 -2.56
N SER A 766 0.43 18.14 -2.59
CA SER A 766 1.30 18.28 -1.41
C SER A 766 1.04 19.54 -0.59
N GLY A 767 0.98 19.37 0.74
CA GLY A 767 1.07 20.41 1.76
C GLY A 767 -0.13 21.36 1.93
N ALA A 768 -0.78 21.80 0.85
CA ALA A 768 -1.97 22.65 0.94
C ALA A 768 -3.00 22.37 -0.17
N VAL A 769 -4.28 22.40 0.22
CA VAL A 769 -5.41 22.03 -0.64
C VAL A 769 -6.63 22.90 -0.32
N GLY A 770 -7.32 23.38 -1.36
CA GLY A 770 -8.57 24.13 -1.24
C GLY A 770 -9.76 23.21 -0.96
N LEU A 771 -10.66 23.66 -0.09
CA LEU A 771 -11.96 23.03 0.14
C LEU A 771 -13.02 23.83 -0.62
N ILE A 772 -13.76 23.17 -1.52
CA ILE A 772 -14.72 23.79 -2.42
C ILE A 772 -16.12 23.17 -2.29
N ASN A 773 -17.15 23.95 -2.66
CA ASN A 773 -18.53 23.47 -2.72
C ASN A 773 -19.13 23.86 -4.08
N SER A 774 -19.18 22.91 -5.01
CA SER A 774 -19.67 23.12 -6.38
C SER A 774 -21.06 22.49 -6.62
N LYS A 775 -21.36 21.41 -5.88
CA LYS A 775 -22.66 20.72 -5.73
C LYS A 775 -22.70 19.92 -4.43
N GLN A 776 -21.57 19.28 -4.13
CA GLN A 776 -21.20 18.71 -2.84
C GLN A 776 -19.84 19.31 -2.45
N LEU A 777 -19.40 19.02 -1.21
CA LEU A 777 -18.08 19.39 -0.73
C LEU A 777 -17.01 18.57 -1.48
N GLY A 778 -15.90 19.21 -1.87
CA GLY A 778 -14.84 18.59 -2.66
C GLY A 778 -13.49 19.29 -2.46
N LEU A 779 -12.43 18.69 -3.02
CA LEU A 779 -11.06 19.16 -2.88
C LEU A 779 -10.55 19.83 -4.16
N GLN A 780 -9.62 20.77 -4.02
CA GLN A 780 -8.96 21.42 -5.14
C GLN A 780 -7.46 21.62 -4.86
N ARG A 781 -6.60 21.05 -5.70
CA ARG A 781 -5.14 21.30 -5.69
C ARG A 781 -4.87 22.81 -5.73
N TYR A 782 -4.07 23.31 -4.80
CA TYR A 782 -3.60 24.69 -4.84
C TYR A 782 -2.50 24.82 -5.91
N PRO A 783 -2.36 25.98 -6.60
CA PRO A 783 -1.34 26.15 -7.66
C PRO A 783 0.06 26.35 -7.06
N ILE A 784 0.59 25.30 -6.45
CA ILE A 784 1.92 25.23 -5.81
C ILE A 784 2.57 23.88 -6.13
N SER A 785 3.90 23.85 -6.14
CA SER A 785 4.70 22.63 -6.27
C SER A 785 5.67 22.56 -5.09
N ILE A 786 5.26 21.85 -4.04
CA ILE A 786 6.08 21.55 -2.87
C ILE A 786 6.83 20.23 -3.14
N GLU A 787 8.11 20.18 -2.79
CA GLU A 787 8.96 18.99 -2.97
C GLU A 787 9.10 18.27 -1.61
N PRO A 788 8.84 16.96 -1.51
CA PRO A 788 8.99 16.21 -0.27
C PRO A 788 10.45 16.21 0.22
N GLN A 789 10.73 16.92 1.31
CA GLN A 789 12.05 16.87 1.95
C GLN A 789 12.18 15.58 2.78
N ALA A 790 13.22 14.80 2.51
CA ALA A 790 13.52 13.58 3.24
C ALA A 790 13.83 13.89 4.72
N GLU A 791 13.18 13.16 5.64
CA GLU A 791 13.41 13.34 7.08
C GLU A 791 14.89 13.12 7.43
N SER A 792 15.52 14.13 8.03
CA SER A 792 16.93 14.07 8.40
C SER A 792 17.11 13.19 9.65
N THR A 793 17.41 11.91 9.44
CA THR A 793 17.59 10.87 10.48
C THR A 793 18.84 11.09 11.34
N SER A 794 18.87 12.20 12.09
CA SER A 794 19.94 12.56 13.02
C SER A 794 19.71 11.86 14.37
N SER A 795 20.40 10.75 14.60
CA SER A 795 20.23 9.86 15.76
C SER A 795 20.73 10.44 17.10
N LEU A 796 20.71 11.77 17.28
CA LEU A 796 21.28 12.52 18.41
C LEU A 796 20.41 13.71 18.85
N THR A 797 19.08 13.63 18.68
CA THR A 797 18.15 14.63 19.23
C THR A 797 18.15 14.61 20.76
N LYS A 798 18.77 15.62 21.36
CA LYS A 798 18.78 15.86 22.82
C LYS A 798 17.36 16.15 23.28
N ARG A 799 16.87 15.44 24.31
CA ARG A 799 15.48 15.53 24.82
C ARG A 799 15.11 16.96 25.27
N SER A 800 14.51 17.72 24.35
CA SER A 800 13.88 19.03 24.58
C SER A 800 12.37 18.85 24.72
N THR A 801 11.69 19.73 25.44
CA THR A 801 10.29 19.54 25.88
C THR A 801 9.28 20.37 25.08
N SER A 802 9.45 20.46 23.78
CA SER A 802 8.48 21.03 22.84
C SER A 802 8.37 20.13 21.59
N ASN A 803 7.18 19.56 21.34
CA ASN A 803 6.92 18.49 20.35
C ASN A 803 6.98 18.95 18.87
N GLN A 804 7.61 20.08 18.58
CA GLN A 804 7.62 20.71 17.26
C GLN A 804 8.86 20.29 16.44
N ASN A 805 9.00 18.99 16.21
CA ASN A 805 9.60 18.49 14.98
C ASN A 805 8.48 18.51 13.93
N VAL A 806 8.56 19.43 12.97
CA VAL A 806 7.49 19.61 11.97
C VAL A 806 8.10 19.65 10.58
N THR A 807 7.52 18.87 9.69
CA THR A 807 7.82 18.77 8.26
C THR A 807 6.55 19.15 7.48
N GLY A 808 6.71 19.56 6.22
CA GLY A 808 5.58 19.99 5.38
C GLY A 808 5.04 21.37 5.77
N VAL A 809 3.76 21.62 5.47
CA VAL A 809 3.11 22.92 5.70
C VAL A 809 2.46 22.97 7.09
N VAL A 810 2.74 24.05 7.82
CA VAL A 810 2.25 24.22 9.20
C VAL A 810 1.17 25.28 9.30
N THR A 811 1.25 26.34 8.49
CA THR A 811 0.36 27.49 8.61
C THR A 811 0.09 28.17 7.26
N GLY A 812 -1.07 28.79 7.14
CA GLY A 812 -1.44 29.58 5.98
C GLY A 812 -2.39 30.73 6.32
N LEU A 813 -2.42 31.75 5.45
CA LEU A 813 -3.39 32.84 5.48
C LEU A 813 -3.71 33.36 4.08
N VAL A 814 -4.82 34.10 3.96
CA VAL A 814 -5.19 34.84 2.75
C VAL A 814 -5.30 36.32 3.09
N PHE A 815 -4.59 37.17 2.36
CA PHE A 815 -4.62 38.62 2.48
C PHE A 815 -5.33 39.23 1.26
N GLU A 816 -6.47 39.89 1.47
CA GLU A 816 -7.29 40.54 0.42
C GLU A 816 -7.53 42.02 0.76
N GLN A 817 -6.53 42.89 0.54
CA GLN A 817 -6.65 44.35 0.73
C GLN A 817 -5.80 45.15 -0.26
N ASN A 818 -6.14 46.43 -0.48
CA ASN A 818 -5.35 47.37 -1.31
C ASN A 818 -5.07 46.88 -2.75
N ASN A 819 -6.01 46.12 -3.33
CA ASN A 819 -5.91 45.38 -4.61
C ASN A 819 -4.88 44.22 -4.63
N LEU A 820 -4.24 43.92 -3.49
CA LEU A 820 -3.47 42.70 -3.28
C LEU A 820 -4.42 41.57 -2.89
N ASN A 821 -4.26 40.42 -3.54
CA ASN A 821 -4.91 39.17 -3.19
C ASN A 821 -3.80 38.10 -3.20
N ILE A 822 -3.32 37.74 -2.01
CA ILE A 822 -2.13 36.90 -1.82
C ILE A 822 -2.46 35.82 -0.78
N THR A 823 -2.24 34.55 -1.13
CA THR A 823 -2.15 33.48 -0.13
C THR A 823 -0.70 33.37 0.34
N ILE A 824 -0.45 33.37 1.65
CA ILE A 824 0.88 33.10 2.22
C ILE A 824 0.84 31.74 2.92
N ILE A 825 1.85 30.91 2.69
CA ILE A 825 1.95 29.54 3.23
C ILE A 825 3.35 29.35 3.85
N GLY A 826 3.40 28.87 5.09
CA GLY A 826 4.62 28.68 5.87
C GLY A 826 4.70 27.29 6.51
N GLY A 827 5.93 26.79 6.68
CA GLY A 827 6.17 25.48 7.27
C GLY A 827 7.65 25.13 7.34
N HIS A 828 7.97 23.86 7.12
CA HIS A 828 9.33 23.38 6.85
C HIS A 828 9.30 22.51 5.58
N PHE A 829 9.63 23.13 4.44
CA PHE A 829 9.49 22.53 3.11
C PHE A 829 10.36 23.26 2.06
N ALA A 830 10.66 22.57 0.95
CA ALA A 830 11.13 23.20 -0.29
C ALA A 830 9.98 23.25 -1.32
N ALA A 831 10.02 24.23 -2.21
CA ALA A 831 9.06 24.40 -3.30
C ALA A 831 9.71 25.06 -4.52
N THR A 832 9.15 24.84 -5.72
CA THR A 832 9.56 25.54 -6.94
C THR A 832 8.68 26.78 -7.18
N GLY A 833 9.30 27.96 -7.36
CA GLY A 833 8.63 29.21 -7.74
C GLY A 833 8.28 29.29 -9.23
N SER A 834 7.42 30.24 -9.61
CA SER A 834 6.94 30.37 -11.01
C SER A 834 8.01 30.82 -12.02
N ASP A 835 9.20 31.21 -11.56
CA ASP A 835 10.38 31.51 -12.38
C ASP A 835 11.42 30.36 -12.35
N GLY A 836 11.11 29.24 -11.68
CA GLY A 836 12.00 28.10 -11.49
C GLY A 836 12.94 28.21 -10.28
N SER A 837 12.85 29.28 -9.47
CA SER A 837 13.64 29.44 -8.26
C SER A 837 13.25 28.44 -7.15
N GLU A 838 14.21 28.12 -6.28
CA GLU A 838 13.97 27.34 -5.07
C GLU A 838 13.40 28.25 -3.96
N ILE A 839 12.32 27.81 -3.33
CA ILE A 839 11.64 28.50 -2.23
C ILE A 839 11.69 27.61 -1.00
N ASN A 840 12.32 28.09 0.08
CA ASN A 840 12.37 27.39 1.35
C ASN A 840 11.43 28.03 2.38
N ASN A 841 10.61 27.20 3.02
CA ASN A 841 9.89 27.43 4.29
C ASN A 841 8.80 28.54 4.32
N LEU A 842 8.79 29.49 3.37
CA LEU A 842 7.74 30.50 3.20
C LEU A 842 7.51 30.82 1.71
N LEU A 843 6.28 30.60 1.23
CA LEU A 843 5.85 30.96 -0.12
C LEU A 843 4.67 31.93 -0.14
N PHE A 844 4.55 32.66 -1.24
CA PHE A 844 3.49 33.63 -1.53
C PHE A 844 2.87 33.28 -2.88
N VAL A 845 1.55 33.11 -2.94
CA VAL A 845 0.78 32.89 -4.17
C VAL A 845 -0.03 34.16 -4.48
N ASN A 846 0.40 34.96 -5.44
CA ASN A 846 -0.21 36.23 -5.79
C ASN A 846 -1.33 36.05 -6.82
N THR A 847 -2.56 35.85 -6.34
CA THR A 847 -3.77 35.73 -7.18
C THR A 847 -4.03 36.99 -8.01
N SER A 848 -3.70 38.17 -7.49
CA SER A 848 -3.76 39.43 -8.27
C SER A 848 -2.78 39.47 -9.45
N ASN A 849 -1.71 38.67 -9.44
CA ASN A 849 -0.72 38.56 -10.52
C ASN A 849 -0.70 37.15 -11.14
N SER A 850 -1.86 36.68 -11.61
CA SER A 850 -2.00 35.41 -12.36
C SER A 850 -1.51 34.16 -11.60
N ASN A 851 -1.70 34.13 -10.27
CA ASN A 851 -1.22 33.07 -9.37
C ASN A 851 0.30 32.89 -9.34
N GLN A 852 1.09 33.96 -9.59
CA GLN A 852 2.55 33.89 -9.46
C GLN A 852 2.98 33.43 -8.06
N VAL A 853 3.82 32.39 -8.01
CA VAL A 853 4.42 31.83 -6.80
C VAL A 853 5.83 32.38 -6.62
N THR A 854 6.10 32.97 -5.45
CA THR A 854 7.40 33.56 -5.07
C THR A 854 7.76 33.23 -3.62
N GLY A 855 9.03 33.34 -3.24
CA GLY A 855 9.52 33.15 -1.87
C GLY A 855 10.58 34.18 -1.48
N LEU A 856 11.27 33.95 -0.34
CA LEU A 856 12.31 34.86 0.17
C LEU A 856 13.73 34.57 -0.37
N GLY A 857 13.94 33.44 -1.06
CA GLY A 857 15.27 32.97 -1.47
C GLY A 857 16.22 32.78 -0.28
N ASP A 858 17.52 32.98 -0.49
CA ASP A 858 18.63 32.81 0.47
C ASP A 858 18.57 33.70 1.75
N GLN A 859 17.45 34.41 1.99
CA GLN A 859 17.29 35.34 3.11
C GLN A 859 16.92 34.66 4.44
N LEU A 860 16.46 33.41 4.39
CA LEU A 860 16.31 32.50 5.52
C LEU A 860 17.15 31.24 5.27
N ASP A 861 17.60 30.60 6.34
CA ASP A 861 18.25 29.28 6.26
C ASP A 861 17.24 28.19 5.84
N ALA A 862 17.68 27.20 5.08
CA ALA A 862 16.83 26.07 4.68
C ALA A 862 16.33 25.24 5.88
N SER A 863 17.05 25.26 7.01
CA SER A 863 16.63 24.67 8.29
C SER A 863 15.57 25.47 9.07
N ALA A 864 15.09 26.59 8.54
CA ALA A 864 14.02 27.37 9.16
C ALA A 864 12.69 26.58 9.23
N THR A 865 11.95 26.77 10.33
CA THR A 865 10.56 26.31 10.45
C THR A 865 9.67 27.51 10.74
N ILE A 866 8.69 27.77 9.86
CA ILE A 866 7.66 28.79 10.08
C ILE A 866 6.41 28.11 10.64
N VAL A 867 5.90 28.56 11.78
CA VAL A 867 4.73 27.93 12.45
C VAL A 867 3.55 28.89 12.67
N THR A 868 3.78 30.21 12.59
CA THR A 868 2.71 31.21 12.74
C THR A 868 2.89 32.36 11.77
N LEU A 869 1.77 32.80 11.19
CA LEU A 869 1.68 33.97 10.31
C LEU A 869 0.52 34.86 10.75
N ALA A 870 0.68 36.17 10.70
CA ALA A 870 -0.40 37.12 10.98
C ALA A 870 -0.20 38.45 10.23
N THR A 871 -1.28 39.12 9.83
CA THR A 871 -1.22 40.37 9.07
C THR A 871 -1.80 41.56 9.82
N GLN A 872 -1.16 42.72 9.68
CA GLN A 872 -1.67 44.02 10.11
C GLN A 872 -2.26 44.74 8.89
N GLU A 873 -3.57 45.00 8.93
CA GLU A 873 -4.31 45.54 7.78
C GLU A 873 -3.92 46.99 7.45
N ALA A 874 -3.69 47.81 8.49
CA ALA A 874 -3.50 49.25 8.38
C ALA A 874 -2.30 49.68 7.50
N ASP A 875 -1.26 48.85 7.41
CA ASP A 875 -0.02 49.11 6.67
C ASP A 875 0.34 47.99 5.67
N SER A 876 -0.45 46.91 5.62
CA SER A 876 -0.17 45.69 4.83
C SER A 876 1.13 44.96 5.22
N THR A 877 1.51 45.01 6.51
CA THR A 877 2.62 44.23 7.05
C THR A 877 2.20 42.81 7.41
N LEU A 878 2.96 41.83 6.92
CA LEU A 878 2.97 40.44 7.38
C LEU A 878 3.97 40.28 8.53
N TRP A 879 3.56 39.59 9.59
CA TRP A 879 4.38 39.12 10.69
C TRP A 879 4.58 37.60 10.56
N VAL A 880 5.83 37.16 10.66
CA VAL A 880 6.22 35.76 10.47
C VAL A 880 6.99 35.28 11.70
N GLY A 881 6.48 34.23 12.34
CA GLY A 881 7.06 33.63 13.55
C GLY A 881 7.39 32.15 13.40
N GLY A 882 8.48 31.73 14.05
CA GLY A 882 8.87 30.33 14.13
C GLY A 882 10.25 30.10 14.74
N ARG A 883 10.97 29.12 14.19
CA ARG A 883 12.33 28.72 14.58
C ARG A 883 13.26 28.99 13.42
N PHE A 884 13.98 30.11 13.48
CA PHE A 884 14.95 30.52 12.46
C PHE A 884 15.88 31.61 13.01
N THR A 885 17.05 31.73 12.39
CA THR A 885 17.91 32.92 12.48
C THR A 885 18.16 33.47 11.08
N GLY A 886 18.50 34.74 10.96
CA GLY A 886 18.72 35.39 9.66
C GLY A 886 19.18 36.84 9.79
N ASN A 887 19.19 37.58 8.68
CA ASN A 887 19.56 38.99 8.67
C ASN A 887 18.78 39.75 7.58
N ALA A 888 17.92 40.68 8.00
CA ALA A 888 17.16 41.55 7.09
C ALA A 888 17.56 43.01 7.31
N SER A 889 17.87 43.73 6.23
CA SER A 889 18.23 45.16 6.26
C SER A 889 19.35 45.53 7.25
N GLY A 890 20.26 44.59 7.55
CA GLY A 890 21.35 44.76 8.51
C GLY A 890 20.97 44.50 9.97
N THR A 891 19.76 44.01 10.23
CA THR A 891 19.26 43.61 11.56
C THR A 891 19.22 42.09 11.66
N SER A 892 19.84 41.54 12.70
CA SER A 892 19.75 40.09 12.98
C SER A 892 18.31 39.71 13.33
N LEU A 893 17.82 38.64 12.69
CA LEU A 893 16.53 38.03 12.98
C LEU A 893 16.73 36.81 13.88
N ASN A 894 15.81 36.61 14.81
CA ASN A 894 15.72 35.41 15.65
C ASN A 894 14.26 35.17 16.01
N GLY A 895 13.66 34.10 15.47
CA GLY A 895 12.28 33.67 15.70
C GLY A 895 11.15 34.56 15.16
N LEU A 896 11.38 35.86 14.88
CA LEU A 896 10.38 36.79 14.37
C LEU A 896 10.96 37.73 13.29
N PHE A 897 10.17 38.02 12.26
CA PHE A 897 10.39 39.18 11.36
C PHE A 897 9.07 39.80 10.87
N SER A 898 9.21 40.93 10.17
CA SER A 898 8.12 41.68 9.53
C SER A 898 8.41 41.95 8.05
N TYR A 899 7.41 41.82 7.18
CA TYR A 899 7.55 41.87 5.73
C TYR A 899 6.41 42.68 5.11
N SER A 900 6.68 43.61 4.20
CA SER A 900 5.64 44.44 3.59
C SER A 900 5.11 43.78 2.32
N LEU A 901 3.85 43.35 2.36
CA LEU A 901 3.17 42.75 1.21
C LEU A 901 3.00 43.76 0.05
N ALA A 902 3.02 45.06 0.35
CA ALA A 902 2.86 46.14 -0.63
C ALA A 902 4.14 46.48 -1.41
N SER A 903 5.33 46.21 -0.87
CA SER A 903 6.61 46.37 -1.59
C SER A 903 7.27 45.04 -1.98
N SER A 904 6.77 43.91 -1.47
CA SER A 904 7.37 42.58 -1.61
C SER A 904 8.82 42.53 -1.12
N ASP A 905 9.09 43.16 0.04
CA ASP A 905 10.40 43.24 0.68
C ASP A 905 10.24 43.27 2.22
N PHE A 906 11.31 42.99 2.96
CA PHE A 906 11.33 43.14 4.41
C PHE A 906 10.96 44.57 4.84
N SER A 907 10.16 44.69 5.90
CA SER A 907 9.80 45.99 6.46
C SER A 907 11.04 46.80 6.85
N ALA A 908 11.03 48.09 6.51
CA ALA A 908 12.20 48.99 6.66
C ALA A 908 12.65 49.20 8.12
N THR A 909 11.83 48.81 9.09
CA THR A 909 12.18 48.67 10.51
C THR A 909 11.79 47.25 10.92
N GLN A 910 12.77 46.47 11.39
CA GLN A 910 12.54 45.14 11.95
C GLN A 910 12.42 45.21 13.48
N PRO A 911 11.69 44.27 14.12
CA PRO A 911 11.76 44.09 15.56
C PRO A 911 13.20 43.73 15.98
N GLN A 912 13.58 44.11 17.20
CA GLN A 912 14.85 43.63 17.77
C GLN A 912 14.74 42.12 18.02
N ALA A 913 15.79 41.36 17.70
CA ALA A 913 15.86 39.91 17.92
C ALA A 913 15.40 39.51 19.33
N LEU A 914 14.63 38.42 19.37
CA LEU A 914 14.37 37.67 20.60
C LEU A 914 15.65 36.97 21.06
N ASP A 915 15.76 36.71 22.36
CA ASP A 915 16.93 36.08 22.98
C ASP A 915 16.51 35.11 24.09
N ARG A 916 17.34 34.10 24.34
CA ARG A 916 17.09 33.00 25.27
C ARG A 916 18.39 32.48 25.87
N SER A 917 18.39 32.26 27.17
CA SER A 917 19.56 31.87 27.97
C SER A 917 20.02 30.43 27.76
N GLU A 918 19.10 29.49 27.54
CA GLU A 918 19.39 28.10 27.18
C GLU A 918 18.42 27.59 26.10
N GLY A 919 18.95 26.99 25.03
CA GLY A 919 18.18 26.46 23.91
C GLY A 919 17.99 27.45 22.77
N GLU A 920 17.07 27.14 21.85
CA GLU A 920 16.71 27.98 20.72
C GLU A 920 15.48 28.85 21.05
N VAL A 921 15.33 29.96 20.33
CA VAL A 921 14.09 30.74 20.32
C VAL A 921 13.06 30.06 19.41
N SER A 922 11.83 29.94 19.88
CA SER A 922 10.66 29.61 19.05
C SER A 922 9.58 30.66 19.24
N VAL A 923 8.98 31.14 18.15
CA VAL A 923 7.73 31.93 18.19
C VAL A 923 6.61 31.05 17.67
N ASN A 924 5.72 30.64 18.57
CA ASN A 924 4.68 29.66 18.26
C ASN A 924 3.36 30.33 17.84
N ALA A 925 3.11 31.56 18.30
CA ALA A 925 1.93 32.34 17.95
C ALA A 925 2.23 33.83 17.82
N VAL A 926 1.62 34.49 16.82
CA VAL A 926 1.58 35.96 16.69
C VAL A 926 0.13 36.40 16.58
N ALA A 927 -0.27 37.35 17.43
CA ALA A 927 -1.64 37.84 17.53
C ALA A 927 -1.69 39.38 17.48
N PRO A 928 -1.89 39.99 16.30
CA PRO A 928 -2.23 41.41 16.19
C PRO A 928 -3.47 41.71 17.04
N ARG A 929 -3.48 42.83 17.74
CA ARG A 929 -4.59 43.18 18.64
C ARG A 929 -5.75 43.83 17.87
N PRO A 930 -7.01 43.39 18.06
CA PRO A 930 -8.17 44.03 17.44
C PRO A 930 -8.25 45.53 17.77
N ASP A 931 -8.47 46.34 16.73
CA ASP A 931 -8.57 47.80 16.79
C ASP A 931 -7.34 48.51 17.44
N SER A 932 -6.14 47.92 17.36
CA SER A 932 -4.89 48.51 17.86
C SER A 932 -3.69 48.22 16.95
N ASP A 933 -2.64 49.04 17.09
CA ASP A 933 -1.36 48.86 16.40
C ASP A 933 -0.43 47.85 17.13
N ASP A 934 -0.80 47.40 18.34
CA ASP A 934 -0.02 46.47 19.17
C ASP A 934 0.00 45.03 18.58
N ILE A 935 1.19 44.44 18.45
CA ILE A 935 1.38 43.04 18.05
C ILE A 935 1.83 42.21 19.25
N TYR A 936 1.08 41.15 19.58
CA TYR A 936 1.45 40.21 20.64
C TYR A 936 2.19 39.01 20.06
N VAL A 937 3.29 38.62 20.68
CA VAL A 937 4.20 37.56 20.21
C VAL A 937 4.40 36.57 21.35
N GLY A 938 4.02 35.30 21.14
CA GLY A 938 4.06 34.24 22.13
C GLY A 938 4.92 33.05 21.68
N GLY A 939 5.65 32.43 22.60
CA GLY A 939 6.51 31.30 22.27
C GLY A 939 7.42 30.83 23.42
N GLU A 940 8.64 30.48 23.05
CA GLU A 940 9.69 29.91 23.91
C GLU A 940 10.95 30.81 23.84
N PHE A 941 10.99 31.87 24.66
CA PHE A 941 12.06 32.87 24.73
C PHE A 941 12.03 33.60 26.09
N ASP A 942 13.15 34.25 26.46
CA ASP A 942 13.30 34.95 27.76
C ASP A 942 13.14 36.48 27.62
N SER A 943 13.59 37.05 26.50
CA SER A 943 13.69 38.50 26.32
C SER A 943 13.65 38.93 24.85
N ALA A 944 13.40 40.22 24.62
CA ALA A 944 13.44 40.87 23.32
C ALA A 944 14.41 42.06 23.35
N GLY A 945 15.56 41.93 22.68
CA GLY A 945 16.66 42.88 22.79
C GLY A 945 17.10 43.12 24.23
N ALA A 946 16.83 44.31 24.77
CA ALA A 946 17.16 44.68 26.16
C ALA A 946 15.99 44.52 27.16
N PHE A 947 14.84 43.99 26.73
CA PHE A 947 13.61 43.92 27.53
C PHE A 947 13.28 42.48 27.92
N GLY A 948 13.20 42.21 29.23
CA GLY A 948 12.69 40.93 29.73
C GLY A 948 11.17 40.81 29.48
N CYS A 949 10.77 39.74 28.81
CA CYS A 949 9.37 39.40 28.53
C CYS A 949 9.23 37.89 28.23
N PRO A 950 9.50 37.02 29.21
CA PRO A 950 9.49 35.57 28.98
C PRO A 950 8.11 35.06 28.53
N ALA A 951 8.12 34.14 27.58
CA ALA A 951 6.96 33.50 26.92
C ALA A 951 6.00 34.43 26.14
N LEU A 952 5.87 35.71 26.48
CA LEU A 952 5.03 36.70 25.79
C LEU A 952 5.68 38.09 25.79
N CYS A 953 5.90 38.65 24.59
CA CYS A 953 6.35 40.04 24.37
C CYS A 953 5.30 40.81 23.54
N VAL A 954 5.30 42.15 23.63
CA VAL A 954 4.44 43.02 22.80
C VAL A 954 5.32 43.95 21.98
N TYR A 955 5.16 43.96 20.65
CA TYR A 955 5.80 44.93 19.78
C TYR A 955 4.80 46.02 19.41
N ALA A 956 5.13 47.27 19.74
CA ALA A 956 4.28 48.41 19.44
C ALA A 956 4.81 49.12 18.19
N THR A 957 4.13 48.93 17.06
CA THR A 957 4.59 49.41 15.75
C THR A 957 4.59 50.93 15.65
N ASP A 958 3.68 51.60 16.37
CA ASP A 958 3.59 53.07 16.52
C ASP A 958 4.91 53.73 16.97
N ARG A 959 5.74 52.99 17.71
CA ARG A 959 7.02 53.42 18.27
C ARG A 959 8.21 52.56 17.82
N GLY A 960 7.97 51.50 17.05
CA GLY A 960 8.99 50.56 16.58
C GLY A 960 9.75 49.84 17.70
N GLN A 961 9.13 49.59 18.85
CA GLN A 961 9.82 49.08 20.05
C GLN A 961 9.04 48.01 20.81
N TRP A 962 9.78 47.17 21.54
CA TRP A 962 9.23 46.18 22.47
C TRP A 962 8.67 46.83 23.74
N VAL A 963 7.64 46.21 24.29
CA VAL A 963 6.94 46.56 25.53
C VAL A 963 6.68 45.29 26.32
N THR A 964 7.03 45.28 27.61
CA THR A 964 6.74 44.16 28.52
C THR A 964 5.23 44.11 28.81
N PRO A 965 4.51 43.01 28.50
CA PRO A 965 3.04 42.94 28.69
C PRO A 965 2.60 42.99 30.15
N GLY A 966 3.46 42.53 31.06
CA GLY A 966 3.24 42.43 32.51
C GLY A 966 4.37 41.63 33.15
N SER A 967 4.30 41.40 34.46
CA SER A 967 5.20 40.48 35.19
C SER A 967 4.43 39.26 35.69
N GLY A 968 5.15 38.15 35.93
CA GLY A 968 4.60 36.97 36.61
C GLY A 968 4.34 35.76 35.70
N LEU A 969 4.32 35.93 34.38
CA LEU A 969 4.26 34.84 33.40
C LEU A 969 5.66 34.25 33.16
N SER A 970 5.74 32.93 32.98
CA SER A 970 6.86 32.21 32.35
C SER A 970 6.39 30.89 31.73
N GLY A 971 7.30 30.14 31.09
CA GLY A 971 7.00 28.86 30.43
C GLY A 971 7.02 28.99 28.91
N THR A 972 6.07 28.34 28.24
CA THR A 972 5.96 28.31 26.77
C THR A 972 4.52 28.57 26.36
N VAL A 973 4.27 29.62 25.57
CA VAL A 973 2.98 29.80 24.89
C VAL A 973 3.00 28.98 23.61
N SER A 974 2.05 28.07 23.43
CA SER A 974 1.84 27.31 22.19
C SER A 974 0.85 28.04 21.28
N SER A 975 -0.24 28.58 21.83
CA SER A 975 -1.34 29.20 21.06
C SER A 975 -1.95 30.42 21.76
N MET A 976 -2.63 31.28 20.98
CA MET A 976 -3.24 32.51 21.47
C MET A 976 -4.58 32.80 20.78
N LEU A 977 -5.59 33.24 21.54
CA LEU A 977 -6.92 33.62 21.03
C LEU A 977 -7.43 34.91 21.69
N TRP A 978 -7.69 35.96 20.89
CA TRP A 978 -8.43 37.13 21.36
C TRP A 978 -9.91 36.79 21.53
N VAL A 979 -10.43 36.92 22.75
CA VAL A 979 -11.88 36.79 23.05
C VAL A 979 -12.58 38.14 23.16
N THR A 980 -11.84 39.22 23.44
CA THR A 980 -12.31 40.61 23.32
C THR A 980 -11.20 41.52 22.76
N GLN A 981 -11.49 42.79 22.45
CA GLN A 981 -10.47 43.83 22.13
C GLN A 981 -9.43 44.08 23.24
N ASN A 982 -9.62 43.50 24.43
CA ASN A 982 -8.81 43.74 25.62
C ASN A 982 -8.33 42.45 26.31
N ASP A 983 -8.92 41.29 26.00
CA ASP A 983 -8.70 40.04 26.71
C ASP A 983 -8.24 38.93 25.75
N LEU A 984 -7.04 38.43 26.00
CA LEU A 984 -6.29 37.45 25.21
C LEU A 984 -6.12 36.17 26.03
N ILE A 985 -6.54 35.04 25.49
CA ILE A 985 -6.31 33.72 26.09
C ILE A 985 -4.98 33.17 25.55
N LEU A 986 -4.15 32.67 26.44
CA LEU A 986 -2.86 32.03 26.16
C LEU A 986 -2.96 30.54 26.52
N GLY A 987 -2.66 29.67 25.57
CA GLY A 987 -2.50 28.22 25.78
C GLY A 987 -1.03 27.81 25.73
N GLY A 988 -0.66 26.81 26.52
CA GLY A 988 0.66 26.19 26.44
C GLY A 988 1.06 25.48 27.73
N ASN A 989 2.36 25.49 28.03
CA ASN A 989 2.92 25.03 29.29
C ASN A 989 3.36 26.25 30.10
N LEU A 990 2.44 26.84 30.87
CA LEU A 990 2.59 28.17 31.45
C LEU A 990 2.76 28.12 32.97
N THR A 991 3.39 29.16 33.52
CA THR A 991 3.45 29.41 34.97
C THR A 991 3.07 30.87 35.23
N VAL A 992 2.19 31.11 36.19
CA VAL A 992 1.78 32.44 36.65
C VAL A 992 1.94 32.53 38.16
N ASP A 993 2.78 33.47 38.63
CA ASP A 993 3.06 33.69 40.06
C ASP A 993 3.37 32.37 40.81
N ASP A 994 4.38 31.63 40.31
CA ASP A 994 4.82 30.31 40.76
C ASP A 994 3.79 29.15 40.64
N ASN A 995 2.62 29.36 40.05
CA ASN A 995 1.62 28.31 39.78
C ASN A 995 1.61 27.88 38.31
N THR A 996 1.90 26.61 38.04
CA THR A 996 1.79 25.98 36.72
C THR A 996 0.32 25.89 36.27
N THR A 997 0.02 26.24 35.02
CA THR A 997 -1.30 26.06 34.39
C THR A 997 -1.16 25.87 32.87
N ALA A 998 -2.15 25.25 32.24
CA ALA A 998 -2.22 25.16 30.78
C ALA A 998 -2.80 26.43 30.11
N LEU A 999 -3.48 27.31 30.88
CA LEU A 999 -4.33 28.37 30.34
C LEU A 999 -4.31 29.66 31.19
N VAL A 1000 -4.03 30.78 30.53
CA VAL A 1000 -3.93 32.11 31.15
C VAL A 1000 -4.74 33.14 30.37
N SER A 1001 -5.59 33.91 31.07
CA SER A 1001 -6.21 35.12 30.52
C SER A 1001 -5.32 36.32 30.77
N TYR A 1002 -5.05 37.11 29.74
CA TYR A 1002 -4.32 38.37 29.80
C TYR A 1002 -5.21 39.56 29.43
N THR A 1003 -5.39 40.50 30.35
CA THR A 1003 -6.16 41.74 30.09
C THR A 1003 -5.22 42.90 29.78
N ALA A 1004 -5.11 43.24 28.49
CA ALA A 1004 -4.22 44.26 27.94
C ALA A 1004 -4.37 45.64 28.59
N LYS A 1005 -5.62 46.04 28.90
CA LYS A 1005 -5.95 47.33 29.51
C LYS A 1005 -5.26 47.58 30.86
N ASN A 1006 -4.96 46.52 31.60
CA ASN A 1006 -4.38 46.58 32.94
C ASN A 1006 -3.03 45.85 33.05
N SER A 1007 -2.44 45.38 31.93
CA SER A 1007 -1.17 44.64 31.90
C SER A 1007 -1.13 43.43 32.86
N LYS A 1008 -2.23 42.68 32.97
CA LYS A 1008 -2.42 41.67 34.02
C LYS A 1008 -2.71 40.27 33.45
N PHE A 1009 -1.90 39.29 33.86
CA PHE A 1009 -2.17 37.86 33.72
C PHE A 1009 -3.13 37.38 34.82
N THR A 1010 -3.92 36.34 34.55
CA THR A 1010 -4.79 35.66 35.52
C THR A 1010 -5.03 34.22 35.05
N THR A 1011 -4.82 33.26 35.94
CA THR A 1011 -5.14 31.85 35.69
C THR A 1011 -6.64 31.69 35.45
N LEU A 1012 -7.02 30.90 34.44
CA LEU A 1012 -8.43 30.65 34.15
C LEU A 1012 -9.04 29.69 35.20
N PRO A 1013 -10.25 29.94 35.73
CA PRO A 1013 -10.89 29.01 36.66
C PRO A 1013 -11.14 27.65 35.99
N GLY A 1014 -11.01 26.57 36.75
CA GLY A 1014 -11.12 25.21 36.23
C GLY A 1014 -9.96 24.75 35.35
N SER A 1015 -8.97 25.61 35.03
CA SER A 1015 -7.82 25.22 34.17
C SER A 1015 -6.99 24.08 34.77
N GLU A 1016 -7.09 23.83 36.08
CA GLU A 1016 -6.56 22.66 36.77
C GLU A 1016 -7.21 21.32 36.38
N GLN A 1017 -8.30 21.33 35.62
CA GLN A 1017 -8.95 20.15 35.05
C GLN A 1017 -8.38 19.75 33.67
N VAL A 1018 -7.58 20.63 33.05
CA VAL A 1018 -6.94 20.35 31.75
C VAL A 1018 -5.72 19.45 31.99
N PRO A 1019 -5.63 18.26 31.36
CA PRO A 1019 -4.71 17.18 31.79
C PRO A 1019 -3.26 17.33 31.30
N GLY A 1020 -2.94 18.40 30.58
CA GLY A 1020 -1.62 18.72 30.05
C GLY A 1020 -1.58 20.09 29.37
N PRO A 1021 -0.47 20.46 28.71
CA PRO A 1021 -0.35 21.71 27.96
C PRO A 1021 -1.42 21.85 26.87
N VAL A 1022 -1.88 23.07 26.62
CA VAL A 1022 -2.81 23.37 25.52
C VAL A 1022 -2.03 23.81 24.29
N ASP A 1023 -2.08 22.99 23.24
CA ASP A 1023 -1.38 23.21 21.99
C ASP A 1023 -2.26 23.99 21.00
N ALA A 1024 -3.55 23.66 20.89
CA ALA A 1024 -4.52 24.32 20.02
C ALA A 1024 -5.72 24.92 20.78
N ILE A 1025 -6.19 26.08 20.35
CA ILE A 1025 -7.40 26.76 20.87
C ILE A 1025 -8.23 27.28 19.68
N THR A 1026 -9.55 27.15 19.74
CA THR A 1026 -10.48 27.87 18.84
C THR A 1026 -11.74 28.30 19.58
N ALA A 1027 -12.40 29.37 19.13
CA ALA A 1027 -13.65 29.82 19.75
C ALA A 1027 -14.77 28.78 19.52
N ALA A 1028 -15.67 28.61 20.48
CA ALA A 1028 -16.85 27.75 20.34
C ALA A 1028 -18.08 28.54 19.89
N ASN A 1029 -18.15 29.83 20.24
CA ASN A 1029 -19.28 30.71 19.97
C ASN A 1029 -18.86 32.14 19.58
N SER A 1030 -19.80 32.90 19.02
CA SER A 1030 -19.53 34.24 18.44
C SER A 1030 -19.28 35.36 19.45
N ASP A 1031 -19.55 35.14 20.74
CA ASP A 1031 -19.37 36.14 21.81
C ASP A 1031 -18.11 35.90 22.66
N GLY A 1032 -17.32 34.88 22.33
CA GLY A 1032 -16.06 34.55 23.00
C GLY A 1032 -16.23 34.01 24.42
N THR A 1033 -17.45 33.66 24.84
CA THR A 1033 -17.70 33.13 26.20
C THR A 1033 -17.33 31.67 26.36
N GLN A 1034 -17.30 30.91 25.27
CA GLN A 1034 -16.88 29.50 25.25
C GLN A 1034 -15.84 29.26 24.15
N TYR A 1035 -14.92 28.33 24.39
CA TYR A 1035 -13.83 27.97 23.49
C TYR A 1035 -13.40 26.51 23.69
N TRP A 1036 -12.96 25.91 22.60
CA TRP A 1036 -12.38 24.58 22.54
C TRP A 1036 -10.87 24.65 22.75
N VAL A 1037 -10.31 23.68 23.46
CA VAL A 1037 -8.88 23.51 23.67
C VAL A 1037 -8.48 22.07 23.42
N ALA A 1038 -7.27 21.85 22.90
CA ALA A 1038 -6.69 20.53 22.71
C ALA A 1038 -5.17 20.54 22.93
N GLY A 1039 -4.61 19.36 23.17
CA GLY A 1039 -3.18 19.17 23.38
C GLY A 1039 -2.86 17.76 23.84
N THR A 1040 -1.65 17.57 24.37
CA THR A 1040 -1.18 16.27 24.87
C THR A 1040 -1.30 16.18 26.40
N ALA A 1041 -2.02 15.17 26.90
CA ALA A 1041 -2.16 14.93 28.34
C ALA A 1041 -0.90 14.32 28.96
N SER A 1042 -0.77 14.41 30.28
CA SER A 1042 0.42 13.97 31.04
C SER A 1042 0.74 12.46 30.97
N ASN A 1043 -0.18 11.65 30.45
CA ASN A 1043 -0.05 10.22 30.15
C ASN A 1043 0.33 9.93 28.67
N GLY A 1044 0.34 10.94 27.80
CA GLY A 1044 0.61 10.81 26.37
C GLY A 1044 -0.61 10.64 25.46
N SER A 1045 -1.84 10.64 25.98
CA SER A 1045 -3.05 10.66 25.14
C SER A 1045 -3.38 12.08 24.68
N ALA A 1046 -4.00 12.22 23.50
CA ALA A 1046 -4.65 13.48 23.12
C ALA A 1046 -5.76 13.84 24.11
N PHE A 1047 -6.09 15.13 24.20
CA PHE A 1047 -7.35 15.60 24.76
C PHE A 1047 -7.99 16.66 23.88
N VAL A 1048 -9.32 16.71 23.90
CA VAL A 1048 -10.15 17.80 23.37
C VAL A 1048 -11.18 18.15 24.43
N MET A 1049 -11.27 19.42 24.80
CA MET A 1049 -12.13 19.91 25.88
C MET A 1049 -12.80 21.24 25.51
N LEU A 1050 -13.97 21.49 26.10
CA LEU A 1050 -14.77 22.71 25.96
C LEU A 1050 -14.91 23.40 27.32
N THR A 1051 -14.80 24.73 27.37
CA THR A 1051 -15.25 25.51 28.53
C THR A 1051 -16.75 25.42 28.69
N GLY A 1052 -17.20 24.98 29.87
CA GLY A 1052 -18.60 24.76 30.20
C GLY A 1052 -19.42 26.05 30.36
N LYS A 1053 -20.69 25.89 30.70
CA LYS A 1053 -21.66 27.01 30.80
C LYS A 1053 -21.62 27.74 32.14
N SER A 1054 -20.67 27.38 33.01
CA SER A 1054 -20.32 28.09 34.25
C SER A 1054 -18.79 28.21 34.36
N THR A 1055 -18.30 29.20 35.11
CA THR A 1055 -16.90 29.66 35.04
C THR A 1055 -15.84 28.61 35.35
N ASP A 1056 -16.20 27.56 36.09
CA ASP A 1056 -15.28 26.58 36.67
C ASP A 1056 -15.51 25.18 36.06
N ASP A 1057 -16.33 25.08 35.01
CA ASP A 1057 -16.83 23.84 34.40
C ASP A 1057 -16.08 23.54 33.08
N TRP A 1058 -15.69 22.28 32.88
CA TRP A 1058 -14.86 21.85 31.76
C TRP A 1058 -15.31 20.47 31.24
N ILE A 1059 -15.74 20.45 29.99
CA ILE A 1059 -16.33 19.25 29.36
C ILE A 1059 -15.26 18.57 28.50
N SER A 1060 -14.87 17.35 28.87
CA SER A 1060 -13.99 16.50 28.07
C SER A 1060 -14.79 15.76 27.01
N VAL A 1061 -14.39 15.88 25.73
CA VAL A 1061 -14.98 15.13 24.61
C VAL A 1061 -13.96 14.24 23.89
N GLY A 1062 -12.66 14.54 24.02
CA GLY A 1062 -11.59 13.82 23.31
C GLY A 1062 -11.26 12.40 23.82
N GLN A 1063 -12.12 11.75 24.61
CA GLN A 1063 -11.81 10.44 25.19
C GLN A 1063 -11.90 9.29 24.18
N ASP A 1064 -12.60 9.50 23.07
CA ASP A 1064 -12.74 8.54 21.98
C ASP A 1064 -11.63 8.68 20.91
N LEU A 1065 -10.61 9.51 21.15
CA LEU A 1065 -9.37 9.52 20.37
C LEU A 1065 -8.41 8.45 20.91
N GLY A 1066 -7.96 7.55 20.04
CA GLY A 1066 -7.08 6.44 20.37
C GLY A 1066 -5.65 6.85 20.73
N GLU A 1067 -4.92 5.94 21.37
CA GLU A 1067 -3.50 6.13 21.68
C GLU A 1067 -2.68 6.43 20.41
N GLY A 1068 -1.67 7.29 20.55
CA GLY A 1068 -0.87 7.81 19.44
C GLY A 1068 -1.44 9.06 18.77
N SER A 1069 -2.70 9.45 19.04
CA SER A 1069 -3.28 10.68 18.47
C SER A 1069 -2.54 11.95 18.90
N VAL A 1070 -2.24 12.84 17.96
CA VAL A 1070 -1.65 14.17 18.14
C VAL A 1070 -2.54 15.21 17.46
N VAL A 1071 -3.25 16.02 18.26
CA VAL A 1071 -4.06 17.13 17.74
C VAL A 1071 -3.15 18.32 17.42
N ARG A 1072 -3.18 18.80 16.17
CA ARG A 1072 -2.41 19.96 15.69
C ARG A 1072 -3.26 21.21 15.51
N GLY A 1073 -4.57 21.07 15.25
CA GLY A 1073 -5.47 22.21 15.03
C GLY A 1073 -6.94 21.92 15.34
N LEU A 1074 -7.71 23.00 15.53
CA LEU A 1074 -9.15 22.98 15.82
C LEU A 1074 -9.87 24.06 15.01
N GLN A 1075 -10.98 23.73 14.35
CA GLN A 1075 -11.81 24.70 13.61
C GLN A 1075 -13.30 24.38 13.77
N VAL A 1076 -14.08 25.36 14.24
CA VAL A 1076 -15.55 25.25 14.21
C VAL A 1076 -16.08 25.66 12.83
N PHE A 1077 -17.01 24.90 12.28
CA PHE A 1077 -17.74 25.21 11.05
C PHE A 1077 -19.23 25.37 11.32
N SER A 1078 -19.92 26.13 10.46
CA SER A 1078 -21.37 26.07 10.35
C SER A 1078 -21.79 24.90 9.46
N VAL A 1079 -22.97 24.32 9.68
CA VAL A 1079 -23.56 23.31 8.79
C VAL A 1079 -24.84 23.82 8.12
N SER A 1080 -25.03 23.40 6.87
CA SER A 1080 -26.16 23.78 6.01
C SER A 1080 -27.47 23.07 6.36
N GLU A 1081 -27.38 21.88 6.96
CA GLU A 1081 -28.49 21.16 7.59
C GLU A 1081 -28.15 20.90 9.06
N ASN A 1082 -29.16 20.84 9.94
CA ASN A 1082 -28.92 20.70 11.38
C ASN A 1082 -28.79 19.22 11.75
N HIS A 1083 -27.80 18.89 12.59
CA HIS A 1083 -27.70 17.57 13.20
C HIS A 1083 -28.58 17.47 14.46
N ASP A 1084 -28.59 16.29 15.09
CA ASP A 1084 -29.30 16.05 16.35
C ASP A 1084 -28.73 16.90 17.50
N SER A 1085 -29.58 17.22 18.48
CA SER A 1085 -29.24 18.13 19.57
C SER A 1085 -28.32 17.49 20.62
N SER A 1086 -27.15 18.08 20.82
CA SER A 1086 -26.24 17.79 21.94
C SER A 1086 -26.23 18.92 22.97
N ASP A 1087 -25.81 18.63 24.21
CA ASP A 1087 -25.56 19.65 25.24
C ASP A 1087 -24.24 20.40 25.01
N ASN A 1088 -23.32 19.83 24.21
CA ASN A 1088 -21.93 20.27 24.07
C ASN A 1088 -21.68 21.18 22.85
N ILE A 1089 -22.54 21.13 21.82
CA ILE A 1089 -22.37 21.93 20.60
C ILE A 1089 -23.74 22.28 20.00
N ASP A 1090 -23.88 23.49 19.48
CA ASP A 1090 -25.12 23.96 18.86
C ASP A 1090 -25.38 23.20 17.55
N LYS A 1091 -26.65 22.83 17.32
CA LYS A 1091 -27.12 21.99 16.19
C LYS A 1091 -26.80 22.49 14.77
N ASP A 1092 -26.33 23.73 14.62
CA ASP A 1092 -25.87 24.33 13.36
C ASP A 1092 -24.34 24.51 13.30
N LYS A 1093 -23.60 23.84 14.19
CA LYS A 1093 -22.14 23.94 14.36
C LYS A 1093 -21.51 22.56 14.54
N ILE A 1094 -20.37 22.34 13.89
CA ILE A 1094 -19.53 21.15 14.12
C ILE A 1094 -18.09 21.56 14.39
N LEU A 1095 -17.39 20.76 15.20
CA LEU A 1095 -15.95 20.94 15.45
C LEU A 1095 -15.16 20.01 14.54
N MET A 1096 -14.28 20.57 13.72
CA MET A 1096 -13.23 19.84 13.01
C MET A 1096 -11.97 19.81 13.87
N VAL A 1097 -11.42 18.61 14.06
CA VAL A 1097 -10.13 18.38 14.73
C VAL A 1097 -9.13 17.91 13.68
N LEU A 1098 -7.94 18.50 13.67
CA LEU A 1098 -6.86 18.23 12.71
C LEU A 1098 -5.65 17.61 13.42
N GLY A 1099 -4.94 16.68 12.78
CA GLY A 1099 -3.67 16.17 13.30
C GLY A 1099 -3.19 14.88 12.66
N GLU A 1100 -2.39 14.12 13.42
CA GLU A 1100 -2.27 12.66 13.26
C GLU A 1100 -3.28 12.03 14.23
N LEU A 1101 -4.43 11.55 13.74
CA LEU A 1101 -5.52 11.10 14.62
C LEU A 1101 -5.76 9.60 14.44
N ASN A 1102 -6.08 8.91 15.55
CA ASN A 1102 -6.43 7.50 15.58
C ASN A 1102 -7.84 7.35 16.15
N LEU A 1103 -8.77 6.76 15.40
CA LEU A 1103 -10.16 6.50 15.81
C LEU A 1103 -10.35 5.01 16.11
N PRO A 1104 -10.65 4.62 17.37
CA PRO A 1104 -10.89 3.22 17.73
C PRO A 1104 -11.99 2.57 16.88
N GLY A 1105 -11.66 1.47 16.19
CA GLY A 1105 -12.59 0.76 15.31
C GLY A 1105 -12.67 1.30 13.87
N PHE A 1106 -11.98 2.40 13.55
CA PHE A 1106 -11.79 2.89 12.18
C PHE A 1106 -10.32 2.85 11.75
N GLY A 1107 -9.39 3.28 12.62
CA GLY A 1107 -7.98 3.47 12.31
C GLY A 1107 -7.62 4.94 12.14
N ASN A 1108 -6.62 5.22 11.32
CA ASN A 1108 -6.01 6.55 11.23
C ASN A 1108 -6.86 7.53 10.39
N ALA A 1109 -6.84 8.80 10.76
CA ALA A 1109 -7.42 9.93 10.03
C ALA A 1109 -6.54 11.18 10.18
N SER A 1110 -6.69 12.16 9.28
CA SER A 1110 -5.94 13.43 9.34
C SER A 1110 -6.85 14.63 9.67
N ALA A 1111 -8.15 14.53 9.39
CA ALA A 1111 -9.18 15.33 10.05
C ALA A 1111 -10.41 14.50 10.43
N VAL A 1112 -11.01 14.83 11.57
CA VAL A 1112 -12.25 14.24 12.08
C VAL A 1112 -13.26 15.34 12.44
N ILE A 1113 -14.55 15.00 12.40
CA ILE A 1113 -15.68 15.87 12.73
C ILE A 1113 -16.33 15.39 14.04
N TYR A 1114 -16.65 16.34 14.92
CA TYR A 1114 -17.48 16.13 16.11
C TYR A 1114 -18.77 16.95 16.00
N ASN A 1115 -19.91 16.25 16.06
CA ASN A 1115 -21.27 16.81 16.00
C ASN A 1115 -21.97 16.83 17.37
N GLY A 1116 -21.27 16.46 18.44
CA GLY A 1116 -21.83 16.41 19.80
C GLY A 1116 -22.21 15.01 20.31
N THR A 1117 -22.03 13.94 19.52
CA THR A 1117 -22.02 12.56 20.05
C THR A 1117 -20.62 11.96 19.98
N ASP A 1118 -20.11 11.69 18.77
CA ASP A 1118 -18.92 10.90 18.50
C ASP A 1118 -17.99 11.61 17.49
N PHE A 1119 -16.75 11.15 17.33
CA PHE A 1119 -15.87 11.58 16.23
C PHE A 1119 -16.08 10.72 14.98
N GLN A 1120 -16.22 11.38 13.83
CA GLN A 1120 -16.35 10.76 12.52
C GLN A 1120 -15.15 11.14 11.63
N PRO A 1121 -14.52 10.19 10.90
CA PRO A 1121 -13.44 10.51 9.97
C PRO A 1121 -13.95 11.38 8.81
N PHE A 1122 -13.11 12.31 8.34
CA PHE A 1122 -13.51 13.28 7.31
C PHE A 1122 -12.44 13.53 6.23
N ILE A 1123 -11.19 13.80 6.61
CA ILE A 1123 -10.07 13.83 5.64
C ILE A 1123 -9.12 12.68 5.96
N LEU A 1124 -8.80 11.93 4.90
CA LEU A 1124 -7.81 10.89 4.87
C LEU A 1124 -6.59 11.39 4.09
N SER A 1125 -5.36 11.21 4.59
CA SER A 1125 -4.15 11.63 3.85
C SER A 1125 -2.91 10.79 4.14
N THR A 1126 -2.00 10.77 3.16
CA THR A 1126 -0.74 10.01 3.17
C THR A 1126 0.43 10.87 2.67
N THR A 1127 1.66 10.49 3.05
CA THR A 1127 2.90 11.07 2.52
C THR A 1127 3.44 10.23 1.34
N ALA A 1128 4.34 10.81 0.53
CA ALA A 1128 5.05 10.14 -0.57
C ALA A 1128 6.12 9.12 -0.12
N SER A 1129 6.06 8.66 1.13
CA SER A 1129 7.00 7.74 1.77
C SER A 1129 6.27 6.60 2.49
N ASN A 1130 5.15 6.15 1.91
CA ASN A 1130 4.17 5.24 2.50
C ASN A 1130 3.88 5.51 4.00
N GLY A 1131 3.62 6.79 4.35
CA GLY A 1131 3.41 7.25 5.73
C GLY A 1131 2.04 7.89 5.95
N GLN A 1132 1.61 7.97 7.21
CA GLN A 1132 0.41 8.72 7.61
C GLN A 1132 0.62 10.21 7.37
N GLY A 1133 -0.28 10.83 6.60
CA GLY A 1133 -0.35 12.28 6.46
C GLY A 1133 -1.06 12.95 7.63
N SER A 1134 -0.81 14.24 7.84
CA SER A 1134 -1.40 15.01 8.93
C SER A 1134 -1.86 16.39 8.48
N LEU A 1135 -2.85 16.94 9.18
CA LEU A 1135 -3.33 18.30 8.96
C LEU A 1135 -3.02 19.19 10.17
N SER A 1136 -2.63 20.43 9.90
CA SER A 1136 -2.16 21.41 10.88
C SER A 1136 -3.15 22.55 11.08
N GLN A 1137 -3.65 23.15 9.99
CA GLN A 1137 -4.50 24.35 10.05
C GLN A 1137 -5.61 24.34 8.99
N VAL A 1138 -6.81 24.82 9.34
CA VAL A 1138 -7.73 25.41 8.36
C VAL A 1138 -7.39 26.89 8.26
N PHE A 1139 -7.26 27.43 7.04
CA PHE A 1139 -7.20 28.87 6.83
C PHE A 1139 -8.26 29.33 5.84
N VAL A 1140 -8.81 30.52 6.07
CA VAL A 1140 -9.96 31.06 5.34
C VAL A 1140 -9.75 32.52 5.00
N GLU A 1141 -10.36 32.97 3.91
CA GLU A 1141 -10.31 34.35 3.43
C GLU A 1141 -11.09 35.33 4.30
N LYS A 1142 -12.15 34.87 5.00
CA LYS A 1142 -13.05 35.71 5.78
C LYS A 1142 -13.27 35.14 7.19
N PRO A 1143 -12.24 35.08 8.06
CA PRO A 1143 -12.31 34.44 9.39
C PRO A 1143 -13.38 35.07 10.31
N GLN A 1144 -13.64 36.37 10.18
CA GLN A 1144 -14.73 37.09 10.83
C GLN A 1144 -16.15 36.60 10.47
N ASN A 1145 -16.28 35.69 9.51
CA ASN A 1145 -17.55 35.08 9.10
C ASN A 1145 -17.79 33.67 9.68
N VAL A 1146 -16.82 33.04 10.35
CA VAL A 1146 -16.91 31.64 10.85
C VAL A 1146 -18.21 31.34 11.64
N PHE A 1147 -18.64 32.27 12.50
CA PHE A 1147 -19.86 32.12 13.30
C PHE A 1147 -21.11 32.75 12.69
N ARG A 1148 -21.05 33.30 11.47
CA ARG A 1148 -22.25 33.79 10.77
C ARG A 1148 -23.01 32.59 10.23
N SER A 1149 -24.13 32.26 10.88
CA SER A 1149 -25.13 31.40 10.25
C SER A 1149 -25.78 32.14 9.07
N SER A 1150 -26.17 31.40 8.04
CA SER A 1150 -26.89 31.86 6.86
C SER A 1150 -28.36 32.20 7.16
N GLY A 1151 -28.57 32.96 8.24
CA GLY A 1151 -29.87 33.36 8.79
C GLY A 1151 -30.73 34.04 7.75
N GLY A 1152 -31.83 33.37 7.38
CA GLY A 1152 -32.57 33.63 6.15
C GLY A 1152 -32.98 35.08 5.91
N ASN A 1153 -32.16 35.80 5.13
CA ASN A 1153 -32.53 37.06 4.51
C ASN A 1153 -33.77 36.81 3.64
N LEU A 1154 -34.93 37.34 4.06
CA LEU A 1154 -36.15 37.33 3.26
C LEU A 1154 -35.83 37.87 1.86
N ALA A 1155 -36.03 37.03 0.84
CA ALA A 1155 -35.70 37.38 -0.54
C ALA A 1155 -36.27 38.77 -0.89
N LEU A 1156 -35.49 39.62 -1.58
CA LEU A 1156 -35.73 41.06 -1.67
C LEU A 1156 -37.18 41.44 -2.06
N GLY A 1157 -37.81 40.67 -2.96
CA GLY A 1157 -39.21 40.85 -3.35
C GLY A 1157 -40.23 40.65 -2.21
N LEU A 1158 -39.96 39.76 -1.26
CA LEU A 1158 -40.78 39.52 -0.06
C LEU A 1158 -40.68 40.70 0.93
N VAL A 1159 -39.49 41.26 1.13
CA VAL A 1159 -39.29 42.49 1.92
C VAL A 1159 -40.05 43.67 1.31
N VAL A 1160 -39.97 43.83 -0.02
CA VAL A 1160 -40.75 44.84 -0.76
C VAL A 1160 -42.26 44.61 -0.61
N LEU A 1161 -42.73 43.36 -0.63
CA LEU A 1161 -44.15 43.02 -0.45
C LEU A 1161 -44.66 43.37 0.97
N ILE A 1162 -43.86 43.08 2.00
CA ILE A 1162 -44.18 43.42 3.39
C ILE A 1162 -44.21 44.96 3.58
N ALA A 1163 -43.22 45.67 3.03
CA ALA A 1163 -43.18 47.13 3.08
C ALA A 1163 -44.39 47.77 2.36
N LEU A 1164 -44.79 47.23 1.21
CA LEU A 1164 -45.99 47.65 0.47
C LEU A 1164 -47.28 47.44 1.29
N ALA A 1165 -47.41 46.28 1.95
CA ALA A 1165 -48.56 45.96 2.79
C ALA A 1165 -48.67 46.89 4.01
N ILE A 1166 -47.55 47.18 4.68
CA ILE A 1166 -47.49 48.13 5.80
C ILE A 1166 -47.85 49.54 5.33
N SER A 1167 -47.35 49.98 4.19
CA SER A 1167 -47.66 51.29 3.61
C SER A 1167 -49.17 51.44 3.32
N LEU A 1168 -49.79 50.43 2.68
CA LEU A 1168 -51.23 50.39 2.43
C LEU A 1168 -52.05 50.43 3.73
N ALA A 1169 -51.64 49.68 4.76
CA ALA A 1169 -52.31 49.68 6.06
C ALA A 1169 -52.24 51.06 6.76
N LEU A 1170 -51.09 51.73 6.70
CA LEU A 1170 -50.91 53.08 7.26
C LEU A 1170 -51.73 54.14 6.50
N ILE A 1171 -51.78 54.06 5.16
CA ILE A 1171 -52.64 54.93 4.34
C ILE A 1171 -54.12 54.72 4.68
N MET A 1172 -54.56 53.46 4.83
CA MET A 1172 -55.93 53.15 5.25
C MET A 1172 -56.23 53.71 6.65
N LEU A 1173 -55.31 53.60 7.60
CA LEU A 1173 -55.45 54.16 8.94
C LEU A 1173 -55.57 55.69 8.91
N LEU A 1174 -54.77 56.38 8.10
CA LEU A 1174 -54.85 57.83 7.93
C LEU A 1174 -56.18 58.27 7.28
N VAL A 1175 -56.69 57.52 6.29
CA VAL A 1175 -58.00 57.77 5.68
C VAL A 1175 -59.14 57.56 6.70
N VAL A 1176 -59.10 56.48 7.48
CA VAL A 1176 -60.10 56.22 8.54
C VAL A 1176 -60.04 57.28 9.64
N ALA A 1177 -58.84 57.71 10.06
CA ALA A 1177 -58.65 58.80 11.00
C ALA A 1177 -59.17 60.14 10.46
N GLY A 1178 -58.94 60.43 9.18
CA GLY A 1178 -59.48 61.60 8.47
C GLY A 1178 -61.01 61.61 8.43
N ILE A 1179 -61.62 60.48 8.06
CA ILE A 1179 -63.09 60.31 8.06
C ILE A 1179 -63.66 60.42 9.49
N ALA A 1180 -62.98 59.87 10.50
CA ALA A 1180 -63.39 59.99 11.89
C ALA A 1180 -63.32 61.45 12.38
N ALA A 1181 -62.22 62.15 12.09
CA ALA A 1181 -62.05 63.57 12.41
C ALA A 1181 -63.10 64.44 11.70
N GLU A 1182 -63.38 64.19 10.41
CA GLU A 1182 -64.41 64.89 9.67
C GLU A 1182 -65.81 64.62 10.25
N ARG A 1183 -66.11 63.37 10.63
CA ARG A 1183 -67.40 63.00 11.23
C ARG A 1183 -67.60 63.61 12.61
N ILE A 1184 -66.54 63.69 13.44
CA ILE A 1184 -66.53 64.39 14.73
C ILE A 1184 -66.71 65.90 14.52
N ARG A 1185 -66.07 66.48 13.50
CA ARG A 1185 -66.21 67.90 13.15
C ARG A 1185 -67.63 68.23 12.66
N ARG A 1186 -68.17 67.48 11.71
CA ARG A 1186 -69.56 67.61 11.23
C ARG A 1186 -70.60 67.43 12.34
N ALA A 1187 -70.32 66.58 13.35
CA ALA A 1187 -71.15 66.43 14.54
C ALA A 1187 -71.10 67.62 15.52
N ARG A 1188 -70.08 68.50 15.42
CA ARG A 1188 -69.96 69.73 16.22
C ARG A 1188 -70.43 70.99 15.49
N GLU A 1189 -70.26 71.06 14.17
CA GLU A 1189 -70.51 72.29 13.38
C GLU A 1189 -71.97 72.43 12.90
N GLY A 1190 -72.75 71.34 12.85
CA GLY A 1190 -74.16 71.37 12.46
C GLY A 1190 -74.39 71.40 10.93
N TYR A 1191 -75.63 71.16 10.51
CA TYR A 1191 -75.97 71.01 9.09
C TYR A 1191 -76.28 72.36 8.44
N VAL A 1192 -75.39 72.83 7.56
CA VAL A 1192 -75.60 74.01 6.71
C VAL A 1192 -75.86 73.56 5.27
N PRO A 1193 -76.99 73.93 4.64
CA PRO A 1193 -77.26 73.59 3.24
C PRO A 1193 -76.40 74.43 2.28
N ALA A 1194 -75.98 73.82 1.18
CA ALA A 1194 -75.11 74.47 0.19
C ALA A 1194 -75.86 75.57 -0.61
N PRO A 1195 -75.36 76.82 -0.67
CA PRO A 1195 -75.94 77.87 -1.51
C PRO A 1195 -75.71 77.63 -3.01
N THR A 1196 -76.68 78.01 -3.84
CA THR A 1196 -76.62 77.85 -5.30
C THR A 1196 -76.24 79.13 -6.05
N GLN A 1197 -75.21 79.02 -6.90
CA GLN A 1197 -74.92 79.82 -8.11
C GLN A 1197 -74.37 81.27 -8.04
N MET A 1198 -73.54 81.53 -9.07
CA MET A 1198 -73.27 82.78 -9.81
C MET A 1198 -72.52 83.97 -9.20
N GLY A 1199 -71.40 84.32 -9.87
CA GLY A 1199 -71.31 85.64 -10.53
C GLY A 1199 -70.01 86.45 -10.36
N ASP A 1200 -69.18 86.49 -11.42
CA ASP A 1200 -68.25 87.59 -11.81
C ASP A 1200 -67.15 88.11 -10.84
N LYS A 1201 -66.04 88.73 -11.28
CA LYS A 1201 -65.23 88.61 -12.53
C LYS A 1201 -63.84 89.23 -12.32
N ASN A 1202 -62.85 88.75 -13.08
CA ASN A 1202 -61.66 89.43 -13.60
C ASN A 1202 -60.72 90.28 -12.68
N ALA A 1203 -59.51 89.76 -12.49
CA ALA A 1203 -58.28 90.40 -13.02
C ALA A 1203 -57.40 89.27 -13.63
N ASN A 1204 -57.12 89.26 -14.93
CA ASN A 1204 -55.89 89.80 -15.57
C ASN A 1204 -54.59 89.21 -14.97
N MET A 1205 -53.68 88.50 -15.68
CA MET A 1205 -53.43 88.18 -17.11
C MET A 1205 -52.62 86.85 -17.17
N SER A 1206 -52.41 86.06 -18.24
CA SER A 1206 -52.88 85.89 -19.65
C SER A 1206 -52.70 84.36 -19.99
N ARG A 1207 -52.85 83.71 -21.17
CA ARG A 1207 -52.90 83.99 -22.62
C ARG A 1207 -51.54 84.31 -23.30
N ILE A 1208 -51.11 83.67 -24.41
CA ILE A 1208 -51.75 82.74 -25.38
C ILE A 1208 -50.79 81.53 -25.67
N PRO A 1209 -51.30 80.32 -26.04
CA PRO A 1209 -50.49 79.16 -26.48
C PRO A 1209 -50.48 79.06 -28.04
N PRO A 1210 -50.75 77.90 -28.68
CA PRO A 1210 -49.90 76.74 -28.96
C PRO A 1210 -49.45 76.74 -30.46
N GLU A 1211 -49.56 75.57 -31.13
CA GLU A 1211 -49.28 75.28 -32.55
C GLU A 1211 -47.79 74.96 -32.87
N HIS A 1212 -47.58 73.99 -33.78
CA HIS A 1212 -46.32 73.23 -33.99
C HIS A 1212 -45.86 72.42 -32.75
N ILE A 1213 -46.11 71.12 -32.60
CA ILE A 1213 -46.54 70.06 -33.54
C ILE A 1213 -45.54 69.80 -34.68
N LEU A 1214 -44.65 68.82 -34.43
CA LEU A 1214 -43.87 67.99 -35.38
C LEU A 1214 -42.75 68.67 -36.20
N GLY A 1215 -41.62 67.96 -36.33
CA GLY A 1215 -40.36 68.41 -36.97
C GLY A 1215 -39.16 68.21 -36.02
N ASN A 1216 -38.64 67.00 -35.81
CA ASN A 1216 -37.77 66.18 -36.67
C ASN A 1216 -36.39 66.80 -36.98
N LEU A 1217 -35.41 65.91 -37.21
CA LEU A 1217 -33.97 66.16 -37.43
C LEU A 1217 -33.18 66.45 -36.12
N ASP A 1218 -32.05 65.81 -35.82
CA ASP A 1218 -31.44 64.64 -36.47
C ASP A 1218 -30.55 63.80 -35.51
N ASN A 1219 -30.21 62.58 -35.95
CA ASN A 1219 -29.28 61.62 -35.30
C ASN A 1219 -27.81 61.94 -35.72
N PRO A 1220 -26.73 61.24 -35.27
CA PRO A 1220 -26.64 60.11 -34.34
C PRO A 1220 -25.48 60.13 -33.31
N GLY A 1221 -25.43 59.13 -32.41
CA GLY A 1221 -24.16 58.54 -31.91
C GLY A 1221 -23.97 58.45 -30.39
N GLY A 1222 -23.75 57.22 -29.88
CA GLY A 1222 -23.48 56.92 -28.46
C GLY A 1222 -24.73 56.39 -27.73
N PRO A 1223 -24.64 55.23 -27.04
CA PRO A 1223 -24.15 55.29 -25.66
C PRO A 1223 -23.20 54.15 -25.24
N GLU A 1224 -22.42 54.39 -24.19
CA GLU A 1224 -21.78 53.35 -23.37
C GLU A 1224 -22.70 52.91 -22.21
N ARG A 1225 -22.22 51.98 -21.39
CA ARG A 1225 -22.93 51.34 -20.26
C ARG A 1225 -23.38 52.34 -19.18
N LEU A 1226 -24.53 52.04 -18.57
CA LEU A 1226 -24.66 51.75 -17.13
C LEU A 1226 -25.94 50.95 -16.87
#